data_AF-A0A957J2T2-F1
#
_entry.id   AF-A0A957J2T2-F1
#
_cell.length_a   1.000
_cell.length_b   1.000
_cell.length_c   1.000
_cell.angle_alpha   90.00
_cell.angle_beta   90.00
_cell.angle_gamma   90.00
#
_symmetry.space_group_name_H-M   'P 1'
#
loop_
_entity.id
_entity.type
_entity.pdbx_description
1 polymer ?
#
loop_
_entity_poly.entity_id
_entity_poly.type
_entity_poly.pdbx_seq_one_letter_code
_entity_poly.pdbx_strand_id
1 'polypeptide(L)'
;MFSLILWQAKATWQFDFLSALVGVLVGVLLALAGQRVRPVVMHYWRQMRGRMQQRLAQARAGVEGRLMEETAVYTQRYHLGQKWPSLEQIFVSPRFLLPPADIDPYHLPDWGAGQLDFVWPELAANVATPPMPEMGLSQLLLTGQRVAILAEPGAGKTTLLAYMAYLCATATHDGDHAFLANRLPVLLHQAELDVTGDMTDALAPLVDVLQRRSSSENRAEIDELLQQKARTGNLLLLLDGWDELASAQHELFLNWLRRLCKSYADVHMIAVTAVTDYGPLLSLGFTWTILRPWRPREVELFAAGWAKVLSNNPLPINRYWIPGRQPLDITQRFWMVAFGKHVSAATEPRRQYEQMAMSLPAFYTQGLSIPQQKVARLFWQHLAYAQKSQRLLSLAPDDVQRLADEALAAAENLDEPVTQQDLLASLAQSPLFVQDGNGRFRFLSGVWRDFLAAQYMVVHEIAPTDKVRDPYWSGVLRFYVAQVDAGELANPLLQAEVTSLMRNGLFQVASWMPEAADAGEWRRRTLILLGQLARQRTFTRLLRQRAAAALVQTAESGTMAFVKQLLERSDPFLRRTGVVALSYLGLTEPGEVVKLLETFLEDGDGLVRQTAVAALAWLATPVAEKPLLAALIQGDEGMSQTAAKCLALNGKEGVEILREALEDESAQVRRAAMEGLLVLAEPWVEKALAQVERKDADWEVRAAATDALNRLRSRSKAHPWRP
;
A
#
# COMPACT_ATOMS: atom_id res chain seq x y z
N MET A 1 -65.95 63.43 16.77
CA MET A 1 -66.71 62.36 16.09
C MET A 1 -65.96 61.03 16.24
N PHE A 2 -65.23 60.80 17.35
CA PHE A 2 -65.69 59.89 18.42
C PHE A 2 -67.21 59.76 18.55
N SER A 3 -67.73 58.55 18.36
CA SER A 3 -68.70 57.90 19.27
C SER A 3 -69.34 56.65 18.61
N LEU A 4 -69.37 55.55 19.36
CA LEU A 4 -70.23 54.37 19.19
C LEU A 4 -69.91 53.43 18.02
N ILE A 5 -69.20 52.33 18.31
CA ILE A 5 -69.76 50.95 18.30
C ILE A 5 -68.75 50.11 19.11
N LEU A 6 -68.87 50.20 20.43
CA LEU A 6 -68.30 49.23 21.37
C LEU A 6 -69.39 48.99 22.41
N TRP A 7 -70.35 48.13 22.07
CA TRP A 7 -71.01 47.23 23.03
C TRP A 7 -72.09 46.41 22.34
N GLN A 8 -71.82 45.12 22.14
CA GLN A 8 -72.67 44.02 22.61
C GLN A 8 -72.22 42.71 21.97
N ALA A 9 -71.30 42.03 22.64
CA ALA A 9 -71.25 40.58 22.60
C ALA A 9 -70.65 40.10 23.92
N LYS A 10 -71.50 39.97 24.95
CA LYS A 10 -71.23 39.05 26.06
C LYS A 10 -71.23 37.65 25.46
N ALA A 11 -70.10 37.22 24.90
CA ALA A 11 -69.90 35.84 24.52
C ALA A 11 -69.52 35.08 25.79
N THR A 12 -70.50 34.38 26.34
CA THR A 12 -70.31 33.34 27.37
C THR A 12 -69.24 32.36 26.88
N TRP A 13 -68.08 32.34 27.53
CA TRP A 13 -67.01 31.40 27.21
C TRP A 13 -67.48 30.00 27.64
N GLN A 14 -67.97 29.21 26.68
CA GLN A 14 -68.25 27.79 26.89
C GLN A 14 -66.98 27.02 26.50
N PHE A 15 -66.43 26.28 27.46
CA PHE A 15 -65.26 25.44 27.22
C PHE A 15 -65.64 24.31 26.27
N ASP A 16 -65.22 24.44 25.01
CA ASP A 16 -65.46 23.44 23.98
C ASP A 16 -64.40 22.34 24.09
N PHE A 17 -64.78 21.25 24.76
CA PHE A 17 -63.93 20.09 25.01
C PHE A 17 -63.38 19.48 23.70
N LEU A 18 -64.12 19.58 22.59
CA LEU A 18 -63.67 19.09 21.29
C LEU A 18 -62.51 19.93 20.75
N SER A 19 -62.60 21.26 20.85
CA SER A 19 -61.51 22.17 20.45
C SER A 19 -60.25 21.96 21.30
N ALA A 20 -60.40 21.72 22.60
CA ALA A 20 -59.28 21.39 23.49
C ALA A 20 -58.64 20.02 23.13
N LEU A 21 -59.45 19.00 22.84
CA LEU A 21 -58.97 17.68 22.45
C LEU A 21 -58.23 17.71 21.11
N VAL A 22 -58.75 18.47 20.13
CA VAL A 22 -58.10 18.70 18.83
C VAL A 22 -56.77 19.44 19.03
N GLY A 23 -56.73 20.45 19.90
CA GLY A 23 -55.50 21.17 20.25
C GLY A 23 -54.43 20.26 20.86
N VAL A 24 -54.81 19.35 21.75
CA VAL A 24 -53.88 18.36 22.35
C VAL A 24 -53.40 17.35 21.29
N LEU A 25 -54.29 16.85 20.42
CA LEU A 25 -53.93 15.93 19.34
C LEU A 25 -52.95 16.57 18.34
N VAL A 26 -53.20 17.82 17.94
CA VAL A 26 -52.30 18.58 17.07
C VAL A 26 -50.96 18.84 17.76
N GLY A 27 -50.96 19.18 19.05
CA GLY A 27 -49.75 19.37 19.84
C GLY A 27 -48.89 18.10 19.94
N VAL A 28 -49.52 16.94 20.17
CA VAL A 28 -48.84 15.63 20.22
C VAL A 28 -48.28 15.25 18.85
N LEU A 29 -49.05 15.46 17.77
CA LEU A 29 -48.57 15.20 16.40
C LEU A 29 -47.37 16.09 16.03
N LEU A 30 -47.40 17.37 16.39
CA LEU A 30 -46.29 18.29 16.16
C LEU A 30 -45.06 17.93 17.00
N ALA A 31 -45.24 17.48 18.25
CA ALA A 31 -44.14 17.03 19.09
C ALA A 31 -43.48 15.75 18.55
N LEU A 32 -44.27 14.78 18.08
CA LEU A 32 -43.76 13.55 17.46
C LEU A 32 -43.07 13.82 16.11
N ALA A 33 -43.62 14.72 15.29
CA ALA A 33 -42.97 15.17 14.06
C ALA A 33 -41.63 15.88 14.38
N GLY A 34 -41.61 16.74 15.39
CA GLY A 34 -40.40 17.42 15.86
C GLY A 34 -39.33 16.44 16.34
N GLN A 35 -39.69 15.38 17.07
CA GLN A 35 -38.75 14.35 17.51
C GLN A 35 -38.17 13.53 16.34
N ARG A 36 -38.95 13.24 15.29
CA ARG A 36 -38.45 12.56 14.09
C ARG A 36 -37.55 13.45 13.22
N VAL A 37 -37.83 14.75 13.17
CA VAL A 37 -37.08 15.71 12.35
C VAL A 37 -35.80 16.18 13.07
N ARG A 38 -35.77 16.18 14.40
CA ARG A 38 -34.62 16.59 15.22
C ARG A 38 -33.29 15.90 14.86
N PRO A 39 -33.19 14.56 14.68
CA PRO A 39 -31.92 13.94 14.28
C PRO A 39 -31.48 14.33 12.87
N VAL A 40 -32.43 14.51 11.93
CA VAL A 40 -32.14 14.95 10.55
C VAL A 40 -31.67 16.40 10.53
N VAL A 41 -32.35 17.28 11.27
CA VAL A 41 -31.97 18.69 11.40
C VAL A 41 -30.65 18.82 12.14
N MET A 42 -30.38 18.05 13.20
CA MET A 42 -29.08 18.06 13.88
C MET A 42 -27.95 17.52 12.99
N HIS A 43 -28.21 16.53 12.13
CA HIS A 43 -27.24 16.06 11.12
C HIS A 43 -26.95 17.17 10.09
N TYR A 44 -27.99 17.82 9.58
CA TYR A 44 -27.87 18.95 8.65
C TYR A 44 -27.24 20.19 9.29
N TRP A 45 -27.54 20.49 10.56
CA TRP A 45 -26.96 21.60 11.31
C TRP A 45 -25.49 21.38 11.64
N ARG A 46 -25.06 20.13 11.89
CA ARG A 46 -23.64 19.79 12.04
C ARG A 46 -22.90 19.93 10.71
N GLN A 47 -23.48 19.48 9.60
CA GLN A 47 -22.93 19.71 8.26
C GLN A 47 -22.88 21.21 7.90
N MET A 48 -23.92 21.97 8.24
CA MET A 48 -23.99 23.41 7.98
C MET A 48 -23.06 24.22 8.89
N ARG A 49 -22.89 23.87 10.18
CA ARG A 49 -21.88 24.51 11.05
C ARG A 49 -20.47 24.26 10.52
N GLY A 50 -20.17 23.04 10.05
CA GLY A 50 -18.90 22.75 9.38
C GLY A 50 -18.69 23.62 8.14
N ARG A 51 -19.69 23.70 7.25
CA ARG A 51 -19.65 24.54 6.04
C ARG A 51 -19.60 26.04 6.33
N MET A 52 -20.24 26.51 7.39
CA MET A 52 -20.29 27.93 7.77
C MET A 52 -19.01 28.35 8.51
N GLN A 53 -18.41 27.46 9.31
CA GLN A 53 -17.07 27.64 9.87
C GLN A 53 -16.00 27.55 8.77
N GLN A 54 -16.16 26.67 7.77
CA GLN A 54 -15.31 26.64 6.57
C GLN A 54 -15.44 27.92 5.73
N ARG A 55 -16.65 28.44 5.51
CA ARG A 55 -16.83 29.73 4.79
C ARG A 55 -16.33 30.95 5.57
N LEU A 56 -16.40 30.92 6.90
CA LEU A 56 -15.80 31.95 7.77
C LEU A 56 -14.27 31.79 7.89
N ALA A 57 -13.74 30.58 7.73
CA ALA A 57 -12.31 30.31 7.59
C ALA A 57 -11.80 30.72 6.20
N GLN A 58 -12.55 30.52 5.12
CA GLN A 58 -12.22 30.97 3.75
C GLN A 58 -12.06 32.49 3.66
N ALA A 59 -12.85 33.25 4.43
CA ALA A 59 -12.72 34.71 4.51
C ALA A 59 -11.57 35.19 5.44
N ARG A 60 -10.94 34.29 6.20
CA ARG A 60 -9.88 34.59 7.19
C ARG A 60 -8.55 33.85 6.95
N ALA A 61 -8.51 32.86 6.08
CA ALA A 61 -7.33 32.05 5.80
C ALA A 61 -6.44 32.77 4.80
N GLY A 62 -5.19 33.06 5.20
CA GLY A 62 -4.14 33.46 4.26
C GLY A 62 -3.85 32.37 3.22
N VAL A 63 -2.92 32.63 2.29
CA VAL A 63 -2.54 31.69 1.21
C VAL A 63 -2.27 30.28 1.72
N GLU A 64 -1.60 30.16 2.86
CA GLU A 64 -1.30 28.86 3.48
C GLU A 64 -2.57 28.03 3.72
N GLY A 65 -3.61 28.59 4.36
CA GLY A 65 -4.83 27.85 4.67
C GLY A 65 -5.59 27.40 3.42
N ARG A 66 -5.55 28.18 2.34
CA ARG A 66 -6.14 27.78 1.04
C ARG A 66 -5.37 26.64 0.41
N LEU A 67 -4.04 26.73 0.37
CA LEU A 67 -3.19 25.66 -0.17
C LEU A 67 -3.36 24.34 0.61
N MET A 68 -3.54 24.40 1.94
CA MET A 68 -3.85 23.21 2.74
C MET A 68 -5.17 22.56 2.33
N GLU A 69 -6.25 23.36 2.22
CA GLU A 69 -7.57 22.85 1.82
C GLU A 69 -7.55 22.27 0.40
N GLU A 70 -6.92 22.97 -0.55
CA GLU A 70 -6.74 22.50 -1.93
C GLU A 70 -5.91 21.21 -1.96
N THR A 71 -4.86 21.10 -1.14
CA THR A 71 -4.06 19.88 -1.02
C THR A 71 -4.89 18.71 -0.48
N ALA A 72 -5.69 18.91 0.55
CA ALA A 72 -6.54 17.85 1.14
C ALA A 72 -7.60 17.32 0.16
N VAL A 73 -8.10 18.17 -0.74
CA VAL A 73 -8.99 17.76 -1.85
C VAL A 73 -8.19 17.04 -2.94
N TYR A 74 -7.03 17.58 -3.31
CA TYR A 74 -6.18 17.03 -4.36
C TYR A 74 -5.72 15.60 -4.05
N THR A 75 -5.41 15.29 -2.79
CA THR A 75 -4.98 13.95 -2.36
C THR A 75 -6.04 12.87 -2.55
N GLN A 76 -7.32 13.22 -2.62
CA GLN A 76 -8.41 12.27 -2.85
C GLN A 76 -8.37 11.67 -4.27
N ARG A 77 -7.60 12.26 -5.20
CA ARG A 77 -7.44 11.74 -6.57
C ARG A 77 -6.45 10.56 -6.67
N TYR A 78 -5.71 10.27 -5.61
CA TYR A 78 -4.57 9.35 -5.62
C TYR A 78 -4.89 7.96 -5.06
N HIS A 79 -6.16 7.54 -5.16
CA HIS A 79 -6.58 6.18 -4.89
C HIS A 79 -7.63 5.71 -5.89
N LEU A 80 -7.58 4.42 -6.25
CA LEU A 80 -8.48 3.84 -7.25
C LEU A 80 -9.96 3.87 -6.84
N GLY A 81 -10.23 4.02 -5.53
CA GLY A 81 -11.57 4.04 -4.95
C GLY A 81 -12.22 5.42 -4.91
N GLN A 82 -11.69 6.46 -5.56
CA GLN A 82 -12.13 7.87 -5.43
C GLN A 82 -13.64 8.13 -5.62
N LYS A 83 -14.39 7.18 -6.19
CA LYS A 83 -15.85 7.28 -6.37
C LYS A 83 -16.66 6.93 -5.12
N TRP A 84 -16.10 6.25 -4.12
CA TRP A 84 -16.86 5.80 -2.93
C TRP A 84 -16.40 6.45 -1.62
N PRO A 85 -15.19 6.18 -1.08
CA PRO A 85 -14.79 6.69 0.23
C PRO A 85 -13.83 7.86 0.12
N SER A 86 -13.75 8.67 1.19
CA SER A 86 -12.57 9.52 1.37
C SER A 86 -11.35 8.66 1.72
N LEU A 87 -10.16 9.13 1.34
CA LEU A 87 -8.90 8.45 1.59
C LEU A 87 -8.74 8.06 3.06
N GLU A 88 -9.12 8.93 4.01
CA GLU A 88 -8.97 8.63 5.44
C GLU A 88 -9.84 7.47 5.95
N GLN A 89 -10.93 7.13 5.25
CA GLN A 89 -11.85 6.06 5.68
C GLN A 89 -11.33 4.66 5.35
N ILE A 90 -10.53 4.54 4.29
CA ILE A 90 -10.05 3.26 3.76
C ILE A 90 -8.53 3.11 3.83
N PHE A 91 -7.81 4.17 4.15
CA PHE A 91 -6.36 4.10 4.27
C PHE A 91 -5.95 3.26 5.48
N VAL A 92 -5.03 2.33 5.24
CA VAL A 92 -4.40 1.54 6.30
C VAL A 92 -2.96 2.00 6.43
N SER A 93 -2.60 2.46 7.64
CA SER A 93 -1.24 2.93 7.93
C SER A 93 -0.24 1.80 7.71
N PRO A 94 0.71 1.94 6.77
CA PRO A 94 1.71 0.90 6.53
C PRO A 94 2.76 0.91 7.62
N ARG A 95 3.53 -0.19 7.65
CA ARG A 95 4.70 -0.35 8.50
C ARG A 95 5.95 -0.32 7.63
N PHE A 96 7.03 0.22 8.18
CA PHE A 96 8.30 0.39 7.49
C PHE A 96 9.36 -0.47 8.15
N LEU A 97 10.15 -1.19 7.36
CA LEU A 97 11.30 -1.92 7.89
C LEU A 97 12.38 -0.93 8.28
N LEU A 98 12.83 -0.99 9.53
CA LEU A 98 13.97 -0.21 9.99
C LEU A 98 15.22 -0.73 9.29
N PRO A 99 16.01 0.15 8.65
CA PRO A 99 17.33 -0.25 8.23
C PRO A 99 18.11 -0.62 9.50
N PRO A 100 18.87 -1.71 9.46
CA PRO A 100 19.68 -2.15 10.58
C PRO A 100 20.70 -1.06 10.96
N ALA A 101 20.75 -0.72 12.25
CA ALA A 101 21.51 0.42 12.76
C ALA A 101 23.04 0.31 12.57
N ASP A 102 23.55 -0.90 12.30
CA ASP A 102 24.98 -1.22 12.18
C ASP A 102 25.24 -2.12 10.96
N ILE A 103 24.83 -1.71 9.76
CA ILE A 103 25.33 -2.40 8.56
C ILE A 103 26.77 -1.94 8.34
N ASP A 104 27.73 -2.73 8.80
CA ASP A 104 28.99 -2.85 8.07
C ASP A 104 28.65 -3.50 6.72
N PRO A 105 28.78 -2.79 5.58
CA PRO A 105 28.44 -3.33 4.27
C PRO A 105 29.25 -4.59 3.90
N TYR A 106 30.33 -4.87 4.63
CA TYR A 106 31.17 -6.06 4.46
C TYR A 106 30.86 -7.18 5.46
N HIS A 107 30.08 -6.90 6.51
CA HIS A 107 29.67 -7.85 7.54
C HIS A 107 28.17 -7.72 7.85
N LEU A 108 27.34 -8.13 6.89
CA LEU A 108 25.91 -8.36 7.16
C LEU A 108 25.80 -9.42 8.27
N PRO A 109 25.15 -9.14 9.41
CA PRO A 109 24.87 -10.16 10.41
C PRO A 109 24.06 -11.30 9.76
N ASP A 110 24.26 -12.55 10.19
CA ASP A 110 23.43 -13.67 9.75
C ASP A 110 22.04 -13.55 10.39
N TRP A 111 21.22 -12.59 9.94
CA TRP A 111 19.78 -12.47 10.25
C TRP A 111 18.96 -13.59 9.60
N GLY A 112 19.63 -14.60 9.08
CA GLY A 112 19.02 -15.75 8.50
C GLY A 112 18.17 -15.43 7.27
N ALA A 113 16.87 -15.75 7.33
CA ALA A 113 15.94 -15.50 6.23
C ALA A 113 15.54 -14.01 6.12
N GLY A 114 15.69 -13.23 7.19
CA GLY A 114 15.31 -11.81 7.23
C GLY A 114 16.18 -10.89 6.33
N GLN A 115 17.31 -11.39 5.83
CA GLN A 115 18.09 -10.67 4.81
C GLN A 115 17.30 -10.51 3.50
N LEU A 116 16.39 -11.45 3.19
CA LEU A 116 15.53 -11.35 2.00
C LEU A 116 14.64 -10.10 2.08
N ASP A 117 14.17 -9.71 3.27
CA ASP A 117 13.29 -8.55 3.45
C ASP A 117 13.95 -7.24 2.99
N PHE A 118 15.28 -7.16 3.02
CA PHE A 118 16.03 -5.99 2.56
C PHE A 118 16.53 -6.09 1.13
N VAL A 119 16.96 -7.29 0.70
CA VAL A 119 17.62 -7.47 -0.60
C VAL A 119 16.60 -7.78 -1.71
N TRP A 120 15.57 -8.57 -1.41
CA TRP A 120 14.50 -8.98 -2.33
C TRP A 120 13.15 -9.00 -1.62
N PRO A 121 12.63 -7.83 -1.22
CA PRO A 121 11.35 -7.72 -0.52
C PRO A 121 10.18 -8.33 -1.31
N GLU A 122 10.24 -8.36 -2.64
CA GLU A 122 9.28 -9.03 -3.51
C GLU A 122 9.25 -10.55 -3.30
N LEU A 123 10.39 -11.14 -2.94
CA LEU A 123 10.50 -12.55 -2.62
C LEU A 123 10.16 -12.82 -1.15
N ALA A 124 10.68 -11.98 -0.26
CA ALA A 124 10.45 -12.06 1.18
C ALA A 124 8.96 -11.92 1.53
N ALA A 125 8.23 -11.08 0.79
CA ALA A 125 6.80 -10.92 0.93
C ALA A 125 6.04 -12.25 0.89
N ASN A 126 6.53 -13.26 0.17
CA ASN A 126 5.82 -14.52 -0.04
C ASN A 126 6.26 -15.64 0.91
N VAL A 127 7.24 -15.41 1.78
CA VAL A 127 7.77 -16.45 2.66
C VAL A 127 7.79 -16.01 4.10
N ALA A 128 7.77 -16.96 5.02
CA ALA A 128 7.82 -16.67 6.43
C ALA A 128 9.23 -16.20 6.81
N THR A 129 9.37 -14.90 7.05
CA THR A 129 10.55 -14.31 7.68
C THR A 129 10.27 -13.97 9.14
N PRO A 130 11.27 -14.11 10.04
CA PRO A 130 11.15 -13.60 11.40
C PRO A 130 10.77 -12.12 11.39
N PRO A 131 9.92 -11.66 12.33
CA PRO A 131 9.52 -10.26 12.39
C PRO A 131 10.73 -9.37 12.63
N MET A 132 11.03 -8.50 11.65
CA MET A 132 12.11 -7.54 11.71
C MET A 132 11.70 -6.29 12.49
N PRO A 133 12.66 -5.48 12.99
CA PRO A 133 12.35 -4.20 13.60
C PRO A 133 11.61 -3.27 12.62
N GLU A 134 10.50 -2.70 13.09
CA GLU A 134 9.63 -1.87 12.28
C GLU A 134 9.44 -0.47 12.87
N MET A 135 9.05 0.46 12.00
CA MET A 135 8.67 1.82 12.31
C MET A 135 7.24 2.10 11.78
N GLY A 136 6.48 2.93 12.52
CA GLY A 136 5.17 3.44 12.07
C GLY A 136 5.26 4.76 11.32
N LEU A 137 4.18 5.13 10.62
CA LEU A 137 4.10 6.37 9.83
C LEU A 137 4.38 7.65 10.63
N SER A 138 3.81 7.78 11.84
CA SER A 138 4.02 8.97 12.68
C SER A 138 5.49 9.15 13.05
N GLN A 139 6.19 8.04 13.34
CA GLN A 139 7.60 8.07 13.69
C GLN A 139 8.44 8.46 12.47
N LEU A 140 8.14 7.93 11.29
CA LEU A 140 8.81 8.31 10.05
C LEU A 140 8.67 9.81 9.75
N LEU A 141 7.46 10.38 9.90
CA LEU A 141 7.22 11.80 9.67
C LEU A 141 7.91 12.70 10.71
N LEU A 142 8.09 12.19 11.93
CA LEU A 142 8.75 12.91 13.01
C LEU A 142 10.28 12.90 12.88
N THR A 143 10.88 11.72 12.61
CA THR A 143 12.34 11.54 12.58
C THR A 143 12.96 11.71 11.21
N GLY A 144 12.17 11.52 10.15
CA GLY A 144 12.64 11.56 8.76
C GLY A 144 12.85 12.99 8.26
N GLN A 145 14.11 13.33 7.96
CA GLN A 145 14.43 14.57 7.24
C GLN A 145 14.51 14.32 5.74
N ARG A 146 15.30 13.35 5.27
CA ARG A 146 15.41 12.97 3.86
C ARG A 146 15.31 11.46 3.74
N VAL A 147 14.15 10.95 3.37
CA VAL A 147 13.87 9.51 3.40
C VAL A 147 13.41 9.02 2.03
N ALA A 148 14.05 7.97 1.53
CA ALA A 148 13.65 7.20 0.37
C ALA A 148 12.90 5.94 0.84
N ILE A 149 11.63 5.84 0.47
CA ILE A 149 10.79 4.68 0.75
C ILE A 149 10.80 3.78 -0.49
N LEU A 150 11.37 2.59 -0.34
CA LEU A 150 11.46 1.58 -1.37
C LEU A 150 10.25 0.65 -1.30
N ALA A 151 9.56 0.44 -2.42
CA ALA A 151 8.48 -0.54 -2.48
C ALA A 151 8.21 -1.07 -3.90
N GLU A 152 7.59 -2.23 -3.96
CA GLU A 152 7.13 -2.84 -5.20
C GLU A 152 6.00 -2.04 -5.88
N PRO A 153 5.82 -2.17 -7.21
CA PRO A 153 4.63 -1.67 -7.90
C PRO A 153 3.35 -2.25 -7.27
N GLY A 154 2.36 -1.38 -7.02
CA GLY A 154 1.10 -1.79 -6.37
C GLY A 154 1.16 -1.88 -4.84
N ALA A 155 2.30 -1.58 -4.22
CA ALA A 155 2.47 -1.55 -2.76
C ALA A 155 1.71 -0.40 -2.05
N GLY A 156 1.16 0.56 -2.80
CA GLY A 156 0.49 1.75 -2.24
C GLY A 156 1.39 2.99 -2.10
N LYS A 157 2.52 3.02 -2.83
CA LYS A 157 3.51 4.12 -2.92
C LYS A 157 2.87 5.52 -3.02
N THR A 158 2.14 5.73 -4.10
CA THR A 158 1.44 6.98 -4.41
C THR A 158 0.35 7.32 -3.39
N THR A 159 -0.42 6.32 -2.95
CA THR A 159 -1.48 6.48 -1.96
C THR A 159 -0.93 6.85 -0.57
N LEU A 160 0.26 6.35 -0.21
CA LEU A 160 0.96 6.72 1.02
C LEU A 160 1.34 8.20 1.02
N LEU A 161 1.95 8.70 -0.06
CA LEU A 161 2.31 10.13 -0.17
C LEU A 161 1.07 11.02 -0.14
N ALA A 162 0.00 10.62 -0.82
CA ALA A 162 -1.27 11.32 -0.76
C ALA A 162 -1.84 11.38 0.67
N TYR A 163 -1.77 10.28 1.42
CA TYR A 163 -2.22 10.27 2.80
C TYR A 163 -1.32 11.10 3.72
N MET A 164 0.01 11.09 3.53
CA MET A 164 0.93 11.97 4.27
C MET A 164 0.61 13.45 4.04
N ALA A 165 0.37 13.84 2.78
CA ALA A 165 -0.05 15.19 2.43
C ALA A 165 -1.38 15.56 3.09
N TYR A 166 -2.36 14.64 3.03
CA TYR A 166 -3.67 14.81 3.67
C TYR A 166 -3.56 14.99 5.20
N LEU A 167 -2.79 14.13 5.87
CA LEU A 167 -2.55 14.23 7.31
C LEU A 167 -1.92 15.57 7.69
N CYS A 168 -0.94 16.03 6.92
CA CYS A 168 -0.28 17.31 7.16
C CYS A 168 -1.24 18.49 6.92
N ALA A 169 -2.05 18.44 5.86
CA ALA A 169 -3.01 19.48 5.51
C ALA A 169 -4.20 19.59 6.49
N THR A 170 -4.53 18.50 7.19
CA THR A 170 -5.64 18.43 8.14
C THR A 170 -5.19 18.43 9.61
N ALA A 171 -3.89 18.47 9.86
CA ALA A 171 -3.33 18.44 11.21
C ALA A 171 -3.75 19.68 12.02
N THR A 172 -4.25 19.43 13.24
CA THR A 172 -4.54 20.46 14.23
C THR A 172 -3.43 20.54 15.26
N HIS A 173 -3.28 21.69 15.94
CA HIS A 173 -2.33 21.85 17.06
C HIS A 173 -2.63 20.95 18.26
N ASP A 174 -3.81 20.34 18.29
CA ASP A 174 -4.23 19.34 19.28
C ASP A 174 -4.27 17.94 18.65
N GLY A 175 -3.76 16.92 19.37
CA GLY A 175 -3.83 15.50 18.99
C GLY A 175 -2.49 14.85 18.63
N ASP A 176 -2.55 13.59 18.18
CA ASP A 176 -1.37 12.73 17.95
C ASP A 176 -0.44 13.21 16.82
N HIS A 177 -0.92 14.12 15.97
CA HIS A 177 -0.18 14.67 14.82
C HIS A 177 0.09 16.18 14.93
N ALA A 178 0.03 16.75 16.14
CA ALA A 178 0.24 18.18 16.37
C ALA A 178 1.57 18.72 15.81
N PHE A 179 2.60 17.88 15.73
CA PHE A 179 3.90 18.23 15.16
C PHE A 179 3.86 18.55 13.65
N LEU A 180 2.79 18.16 12.94
CA LEU A 180 2.59 18.46 11.52
C LEU A 180 1.86 19.79 11.28
N ALA A 181 1.19 20.36 12.30
CA ALA A 181 0.28 21.50 12.13
C ALA A 181 0.94 22.76 11.54
N ASN A 182 2.26 22.91 11.67
CA ASN A 182 3.00 24.05 11.13
C ASN A 182 3.68 23.76 9.78
N ARG A 183 3.63 22.52 9.28
CA ARG A 183 4.31 22.09 8.06
C ARG A 183 3.44 22.31 6.82
N LEU A 184 4.04 22.78 5.74
CA LEU A 184 3.41 22.90 4.42
C LEU A 184 3.75 21.66 3.57
N PRO A 185 2.78 20.78 3.28
CA PRO A 185 2.99 19.63 2.41
C PRO A 185 2.92 20.05 0.95
N VAL A 186 3.88 19.60 0.14
CA VAL A 186 3.84 19.75 -1.33
C VAL A 186 4.01 18.37 -1.94
N LEU A 187 2.88 17.80 -2.38
CA LEU A 187 2.83 16.52 -3.09
C LEU A 187 3.13 16.73 -4.58
N LEU A 188 4.16 16.07 -5.09
CA LEU A 188 4.64 16.26 -6.46
C LEU A 188 4.81 14.91 -7.14
N HIS A 189 4.12 14.73 -8.25
CA HIS A 189 4.53 13.75 -9.23
C HIS A 189 5.54 14.40 -10.18
N GLN A 190 6.63 13.70 -10.50
CA GLN A 190 7.71 14.27 -11.31
C GLN A 190 7.27 14.73 -12.71
N ALA A 191 6.24 14.10 -13.28
CA ALA A 191 5.63 14.52 -14.54
C ALA A 191 5.08 15.97 -14.55
N GLU A 192 4.78 16.54 -13.38
CA GLU A 192 4.20 17.89 -13.27
C GLU A 192 5.26 18.99 -13.27
N LEU A 193 6.51 18.61 -13.00
CA LEU A 193 7.65 19.51 -12.92
C LEU A 193 8.28 19.66 -14.30
N ASP A 194 8.40 20.92 -14.73
CA ASP A 194 9.24 21.28 -15.85
C ASP A 194 10.59 21.76 -15.31
N VAL A 195 11.62 20.93 -15.45
CA VAL A 195 12.97 21.18 -14.92
C VAL A 195 13.93 21.58 -16.04
N THR A 196 13.41 22.13 -17.14
CA THR A 196 14.24 22.56 -18.27
C THR A 196 14.88 23.93 -18.01
N GLY A 197 16.21 24.04 -18.19
CA GLY A 197 16.94 25.32 -18.20
C GLY A 197 17.91 25.58 -17.04
N ASP A 198 18.62 26.71 -17.10
CA ASP A 198 19.52 27.16 -16.02
C ASP A 198 18.72 27.90 -14.93
N MET A 199 18.33 27.13 -13.92
CA MET A 199 17.43 27.57 -12.87
C MET A 199 18.23 28.22 -11.73
N THR A 200 18.29 29.55 -11.72
CA THR A 200 18.92 30.31 -10.63
C THR A 200 18.16 30.17 -9.31
N ASP A 201 16.84 29.99 -9.36
CA ASP A 201 15.98 29.70 -8.21
C ASP A 201 15.55 28.22 -8.16
N ALA A 202 15.80 27.57 -7.03
CA ALA A 202 15.45 26.17 -6.80
C ALA A 202 13.96 25.96 -6.48
N LEU A 203 13.24 26.98 -5.99
CA LEU A 203 11.82 26.87 -5.62
C LEU A 203 10.86 27.20 -6.76
N ALA A 204 11.32 27.90 -7.81
CA ALA A 204 10.50 28.29 -8.95
C ALA A 204 9.62 27.17 -9.56
N PRO A 205 10.10 25.91 -9.77
CA PRO A 205 9.25 24.83 -10.25
C PRO A 205 8.08 24.51 -9.34
N LEU A 206 8.29 24.63 -8.02
CA LEU A 206 7.28 24.35 -7.01
C LEU A 206 6.20 25.43 -7.02
N VAL A 207 6.62 26.70 -7.16
CA VAL A 207 5.71 27.84 -7.32
C VAL A 207 4.83 27.63 -8.55
N ASP A 208 5.43 27.26 -9.69
CA ASP A 208 4.68 27.04 -10.94
C ASP A 208 3.65 25.90 -10.81
N VAL A 209 4.00 24.80 -10.13
CA VAL A 209 3.08 23.68 -9.91
C VAL A 209 1.93 24.08 -8.97
N LEU A 210 2.23 24.76 -7.86
CA LEU A 210 1.21 25.20 -6.92
C LEU A 210 0.28 26.24 -7.52
N GLN A 211 0.82 27.19 -8.29
CA GLN A 211 0.02 28.19 -9.01
C GLN A 211 -0.96 27.55 -9.98
N ARG A 212 -0.53 26.51 -10.72
CA ARG A 212 -1.40 25.80 -11.67
C ARG A 212 -2.51 24.98 -11.00
N ARG A 213 -2.27 24.52 -9.77
CA ARG A 213 -3.26 23.75 -8.99
C ARG A 213 -4.20 24.64 -8.19
N SER A 214 -3.76 25.84 -7.84
CA SER A 214 -4.51 26.77 -7.00
C SER A 214 -5.47 27.62 -7.81
N SER A 215 -6.61 27.94 -7.19
CA SER A 215 -7.52 28.99 -7.68
C SER A 215 -6.97 30.41 -7.46
N SER A 216 -5.85 30.56 -6.75
CA SER A 216 -5.24 31.85 -6.44
C SER A 216 -4.38 32.38 -7.59
N GLU A 217 -4.66 33.61 -8.01
CA GLU A 217 -3.92 34.29 -9.08
C GLU A 217 -2.56 34.86 -8.63
N ASN A 218 -2.23 34.85 -7.31
CA ASN A 218 -1.11 35.64 -6.78
C ASN A 218 0.18 34.81 -6.56
N ARG A 219 0.93 34.60 -7.64
CA ARG A 219 2.23 33.88 -7.67
C ARG A 219 3.22 34.35 -6.61
N ALA A 220 3.27 35.66 -6.34
CA ALA A 220 4.21 36.25 -5.39
C ALA A 220 3.97 35.78 -3.95
N GLU A 221 2.71 35.65 -3.52
CA GLU A 221 2.39 35.20 -2.17
C GLU A 221 2.72 33.72 -1.96
N ILE A 222 2.59 32.90 -3.01
CA ILE A 222 2.98 31.48 -2.99
C ILE A 222 4.51 31.36 -2.87
N ASP A 223 5.26 32.16 -3.63
CA ASP A 223 6.72 32.18 -3.58
C ASP A 223 7.25 32.62 -2.20
N GLU A 224 6.72 33.72 -1.66
CA GLU A 224 7.09 34.19 -0.31
C GLU A 224 6.82 33.12 0.76
N LEU A 225 5.65 32.46 0.70
CA LEU A 225 5.30 31.39 1.64
C LEU A 225 6.23 30.19 1.51
N LEU A 226 6.54 29.75 0.29
CA LEU A 226 7.45 28.62 0.07
C LEU A 226 8.86 28.94 0.56
N GLN A 227 9.38 30.14 0.29
CA GLN A 227 10.68 30.58 0.80
C GLN A 227 10.69 30.62 2.34
N GLN A 228 9.63 31.15 2.95
CA GLN A 228 9.50 31.20 4.41
C GLN A 228 9.49 29.79 5.02
N LYS A 229 8.69 28.87 4.48
CA LYS A 229 8.59 27.49 4.98
C LYS A 229 9.87 26.69 4.73
N ALA A 230 10.53 26.90 3.59
CA ALA A 230 11.81 26.27 3.28
C ALA A 230 12.93 26.71 4.24
N ARG A 231 13.03 28.01 4.55
CA ARG A 231 14.04 28.54 5.49
C ARG A 231 13.78 28.14 6.94
N THR A 232 12.52 27.91 7.32
CA THR A 232 12.15 27.51 8.68
C THR A 232 12.13 26.00 8.89
N GLY A 233 12.46 25.20 7.87
CA GLY A 233 12.41 23.74 7.93
C GLY A 233 10.99 23.17 8.02
N ASN A 234 9.97 23.97 7.70
CA ASN A 234 8.56 23.58 7.76
C ASN A 234 8.00 23.18 6.39
N LEU A 235 8.83 23.11 5.35
CA LEU A 235 8.43 22.59 4.05
C LEU A 235 8.61 21.07 4.01
N LEU A 236 7.54 20.34 3.72
CA LEU A 236 7.54 18.89 3.53
C LEU A 236 7.29 18.57 2.04
N LEU A 237 8.33 18.13 1.34
CA LEU A 237 8.25 17.71 -0.05
C LEU A 237 8.00 16.20 -0.15
N LEU A 238 6.95 15.83 -0.87
CA LEU A 238 6.53 14.44 -1.07
C LEU A 238 6.68 14.12 -2.56
N LEU A 239 7.68 13.31 -2.91
CA LEU A 239 8.11 13.08 -4.30
C LEU A 239 7.69 11.70 -4.80
N ASP A 240 6.86 11.67 -5.84
CA ASP A 240 6.36 10.45 -6.49
C ASP A 240 6.90 10.30 -7.92
N GLY A 241 6.93 9.05 -8.42
CA GLY A 241 7.27 8.72 -9.81
C GLY A 241 8.76 8.63 -10.13
N TRP A 242 9.63 8.37 -9.14
CA TRP A 242 11.07 8.24 -9.37
C TRP A 242 11.46 7.08 -10.30
N ASP A 243 10.75 5.96 -10.16
CA ASP A 243 10.91 4.75 -10.95
C ASP A 243 10.35 4.85 -12.37
N GLU A 244 9.70 5.97 -12.72
CA GLU A 244 9.13 6.20 -14.04
C GLU A 244 10.02 7.05 -14.96
N LEU A 245 11.07 7.68 -14.43
CA LEU A 245 11.97 8.56 -15.19
C LEU A 245 12.83 7.79 -16.21
N ALA A 246 13.02 8.41 -17.37
CA ALA A 246 14.08 8.02 -18.30
C ALA A 246 15.44 8.55 -17.81
N SER A 247 16.54 7.88 -18.20
CA SER A 247 17.89 8.20 -17.71
C SER A 247 18.32 9.66 -17.90
N ALA A 248 17.92 10.31 -19.02
CA ALA A 248 18.22 11.72 -19.24
C ALA A 248 17.46 12.66 -18.29
N GLN A 249 16.24 12.28 -17.90
CA GLN A 249 15.41 13.05 -16.97
C GLN A 249 15.87 12.86 -15.52
N HIS A 250 16.40 11.67 -15.18
CA HIS A 250 17.03 11.42 -13.89
C HIS A 250 18.12 12.45 -13.58
N GLU A 251 19.01 12.74 -14.53
CA GLU A 251 20.10 13.70 -14.30
C GLU A 251 19.59 15.13 -14.08
N LEU A 252 18.62 15.57 -14.88
CA LEU A 252 18.01 16.91 -14.73
C LEU A 252 17.34 17.05 -13.36
N PHE A 253 16.52 16.07 -12.98
CA PHE A 253 15.82 16.08 -11.70
C PHE A 253 16.78 15.98 -10.51
N LEU A 254 17.81 15.13 -10.61
CA LEU A 254 18.89 15.03 -9.62
C LEU A 254 19.64 16.34 -9.43
N ASN A 255 19.94 17.04 -10.52
CA ASN A 255 20.63 18.32 -10.47
C ASN A 255 19.76 19.39 -9.77
N TRP A 256 18.46 19.42 -10.06
CA TRP A 256 17.53 20.30 -9.34
C TRP A 256 17.42 19.96 -7.85
N LEU A 257 17.24 18.68 -7.50
CA LEU A 257 17.21 18.24 -6.09
C LEU A 257 18.51 18.58 -5.36
N ARG A 258 19.66 18.41 -6.03
CA ARG A 258 20.97 18.77 -5.47
C ARG A 258 21.06 20.28 -5.20
N ARG A 259 20.57 21.13 -6.09
CA ARG A 259 20.51 22.59 -5.88
C ARG A 259 19.59 22.90 -4.69
N LEU A 260 18.40 22.32 -4.64
CA LEU A 260 17.44 22.51 -3.56
C LEU A 260 18.01 22.12 -2.19
N CYS A 261 18.65 20.95 -2.10
CA CYS A 261 19.29 20.44 -0.87
C CYS A 261 20.46 21.31 -0.41
N LYS A 262 21.17 21.97 -1.35
CA LYS A 262 22.26 22.90 -1.04
C LYS A 262 21.74 24.25 -0.54
N SER A 263 20.68 24.76 -1.16
CA SER A 263 20.10 26.06 -0.79
C SER A 263 19.28 25.99 0.50
N TYR A 264 18.63 24.86 0.76
CA TYR A 264 17.75 24.67 1.92
C TYR A 264 18.05 23.33 2.62
N ALA A 265 18.96 23.36 3.59
CA ALA A 265 19.39 22.14 4.29
C ALA A 265 18.25 21.49 5.11
N ASP A 266 17.38 22.31 5.71
CA ASP A 266 16.36 21.89 6.67
C ASP A 266 15.04 21.43 6.04
N VAL A 267 14.92 21.43 4.70
CA VAL A 267 13.71 20.95 4.02
C VAL A 267 13.55 19.45 4.25
N HIS A 268 12.35 19.06 4.69
CA HIS A 268 11.98 17.66 4.82
C HIS A 268 11.55 17.11 3.46
N MET A 269 12.10 15.97 3.07
CA MET A 269 11.83 15.31 1.79
C MET A 269 11.55 13.83 2.00
N ILE A 270 10.44 13.36 1.47
CA ILE A 270 10.11 11.93 1.41
C ILE A 270 9.91 11.59 -0.06
N ALA A 271 10.78 10.73 -0.57
CA ALA A 271 10.71 10.23 -1.94
C ALA A 271 10.26 8.76 -1.90
N VAL A 272 9.39 8.37 -2.81
CA VAL A 272 8.99 6.98 -2.98
C VAL A 272 9.51 6.47 -4.32
N THR A 273 10.07 5.26 -4.32
CA THR A 273 10.71 4.65 -5.50
C THR A 273 10.56 3.14 -5.50
N ALA A 274 10.84 2.51 -6.64
CA ALA A 274 11.01 1.06 -6.73
C ALA A 274 12.24 0.60 -5.92
N VAL A 275 12.36 -0.71 -5.72
CA VAL A 275 13.53 -1.33 -5.08
C VAL A 275 14.79 -1.30 -5.96
N THR A 276 14.71 -0.66 -7.13
CA THR A 276 15.80 -0.47 -8.09
C THR A 276 16.05 1.02 -8.30
N ASP A 277 17.28 1.37 -8.66
CA ASP A 277 17.66 2.73 -9.12
C ASP A 277 17.45 3.88 -8.09
N TYR A 278 17.51 3.55 -6.79
CA TYR A 278 17.46 4.52 -5.69
C TYR A 278 18.85 5.06 -5.29
N GLY A 279 19.93 4.50 -5.82
CA GLY A 279 21.32 4.88 -5.50
C GLY A 279 21.61 6.38 -5.60
N PRO A 280 21.12 7.09 -6.64
CA PRO A 280 21.33 8.53 -6.73
C PRO A 280 20.71 9.34 -5.58
N LEU A 281 19.58 8.91 -5.01
CA LEU A 281 18.98 9.56 -3.83
C LEU A 281 19.89 9.42 -2.60
N LEU A 282 20.49 8.25 -2.40
CA LEU A 282 21.43 8.03 -1.29
C LEU A 282 22.64 8.97 -1.36
N SER A 283 23.12 9.27 -2.57
CA SER A 283 24.21 10.23 -2.78
C SER A 283 23.87 11.67 -2.36
N LEU A 284 22.58 12.00 -2.23
CA LEU A 284 22.07 13.29 -1.73
C LEU A 284 21.82 13.30 -0.22
N GLY A 285 22.23 12.25 0.49
CA GLY A 285 22.03 12.09 1.92
C GLY A 285 20.61 11.62 2.28
N PHE A 286 19.89 11.00 1.34
CA PHE A 286 18.66 10.30 1.70
C PHE A 286 19.02 9.03 2.44
N THR A 287 18.36 8.83 3.56
CA THR A 287 18.32 7.54 4.23
C THR A 287 17.22 6.69 3.58
N TRP A 288 17.23 5.37 3.75
CA TRP A 288 16.27 4.49 3.06
C TRP A 288 15.51 3.58 4.01
N THR A 289 14.29 3.23 3.63
CA THR A 289 13.44 2.27 4.33
C THR A 289 12.59 1.50 3.32
N ILE A 290 12.12 0.31 3.69
CA ILE A 290 11.28 -0.51 2.82
C ILE A 290 9.85 -0.53 3.36
N LEU A 291 8.88 -0.37 2.46
CA LEU A 291 7.47 -0.56 2.78
C LEU A 291 7.19 -2.04 2.96
N ARG A 292 6.71 -2.43 4.14
CA ARG A 292 6.40 -3.82 4.45
C ARG A 292 5.06 -4.24 3.81
N PRO A 293 4.98 -5.39 3.12
CA PRO A 293 3.74 -5.95 2.59
C PRO A 293 2.69 -6.17 3.69
N TRP A 294 1.39 -6.08 3.40
CA TRP A 294 0.33 -6.23 4.41
C TRP A 294 0.31 -7.63 5.07
N ARG A 295 0.03 -7.66 6.38
CA ARG A 295 -0.21 -8.87 7.19
C ARG A 295 -1.70 -8.95 7.56
N PRO A 296 -2.18 -10.06 8.20
CA PRO A 296 -3.61 -10.23 8.49
C PRO A 296 -4.25 -8.99 9.12
N ARG A 297 -3.55 -8.38 10.06
CA ARG A 297 -4.00 -7.19 10.77
C ARG A 297 -4.33 -6.01 9.86
N GLU A 298 -3.43 -5.63 8.94
CA GLU A 298 -3.68 -4.50 8.03
C GLU A 298 -4.84 -4.78 7.10
N VAL A 299 -4.99 -6.03 6.69
CA VAL A 299 -6.08 -6.46 5.81
C VAL A 299 -7.42 -6.42 6.52
N GLU A 300 -7.48 -6.82 7.79
CA GLU A 300 -8.66 -6.67 8.64
C GLU A 300 -9.07 -5.20 8.80
N LEU A 301 -8.09 -4.31 9.03
CA LEU A 301 -8.33 -2.87 9.12
C LEU A 301 -8.88 -2.31 7.80
N PHE A 302 -8.31 -2.73 6.68
CA PHE A 302 -8.77 -2.36 5.33
C PHE A 302 -10.24 -2.77 5.13
N ALA A 303 -10.56 -4.03 5.41
CA ALA A 303 -11.92 -4.54 5.25
C ALA A 303 -12.91 -3.88 6.22
N ALA A 304 -12.50 -3.58 7.45
CA ALA A 304 -13.31 -2.82 8.40
C ALA A 304 -13.59 -1.39 7.93
N GLY A 305 -12.61 -0.73 7.30
CA GLY A 305 -12.79 0.58 6.66
C GLY A 305 -13.86 0.53 5.57
N TRP A 306 -13.73 -0.42 4.64
CA TRP A 306 -14.72 -0.62 3.57
C TRP A 306 -16.10 -1.07 4.07
N ALA A 307 -16.15 -1.90 5.10
CA ALA A 307 -17.40 -2.34 5.71
C ALA A 307 -18.23 -1.14 6.21
N LYS A 308 -17.58 -0.16 6.84
CA LYS A 308 -18.22 1.09 7.28
C LYS A 308 -18.76 1.89 6.09
N VAL A 309 -17.97 2.01 5.02
CA VAL A 309 -18.34 2.75 3.80
C VAL A 309 -19.54 2.10 3.11
N LEU A 310 -19.53 0.77 3.02
CA LEU A 310 -20.60 -0.01 2.38
C LEU A 310 -21.79 -0.27 3.31
N SER A 311 -21.76 0.16 4.57
CA SER A 311 -22.76 -0.13 5.59
C SER A 311 -23.06 -1.62 5.75
N ASN A 312 -22.03 -2.46 5.60
CA ASN A 312 -22.11 -3.92 5.65
C ASN A 312 -21.18 -4.47 6.75
N ASN A 313 -21.31 -5.77 7.06
CA ASN A 313 -20.33 -6.44 7.91
C ASN A 313 -19.00 -6.63 7.18
N PRO A 314 -17.86 -6.59 7.88
CA PRO A 314 -16.56 -6.86 7.27
C PRO A 314 -16.51 -8.28 6.71
N LEU A 315 -15.98 -8.40 5.49
CA LEU A 315 -15.79 -9.68 4.83
C LEU A 315 -14.67 -10.47 5.52
N PRO A 316 -14.83 -11.81 5.68
CA PRO A 316 -13.80 -12.64 6.28
C PRO A 316 -12.55 -12.66 5.41
N ILE A 317 -11.38 -12.47 6.04
CA ILE A 317 -10.08 -12.24 5.39
C ILE A 317 -9.69 -13.34 4.40
N ASN A 318 -10.02 -14.59 4.70
CA ASN A 318 -9.72 -15.76 3.88
C ASN A 318 -10.37 -15.76 2.49
N ARG A 319 -11.31 -14.84 2.19
CA ARG A 319 -11.94 -14.72 0.87
C ARG A 319 -11.17 -13.86 -0.11
N TYR A 320 -10.26 -13.01 0.34
CA TYR A 320 -9.61 -12.03 -0.55
C TYR A 320 -8.14 -11.81 -0.24
N TRP A 321 -7.66 -12.24 0.92
CA TRP A 321 -6.26 -12.16 1.27
C TRP A 321 -5.50 -13.43 0.90
N ILE A 322 -4.35 -13.25 0.29
CA ILE A 322 -3.31 -14.27 0.17
C ILE A 322 -2.02 -13.63 0.68
N PRO A 323 -1.28 -14.29 1.60
CA PRO A 323 0.00 -13.79 2.08
C PRO A 323 0.95 -13.43 0.93
N GLY A 324 1.68 -12.32 1.09
CA GLY A 324 2.64 -11.81 0.11
C GLY A 324 2.09 -11.10 -1.11
N ARG A 325 0.77 -11.05 -1.29
CA ARG A 325 0.15 -10.23 -2.33
C ARG A 325 0.20 -8.75 -1.99
N GLN A 326 0.38 -7.93 -3.04
CA GLN A 326 0.44 -6.48 -2.89
C GLN A 326 -0.95 -5.91 -2.54
N PRO A 327 -1.04 -4.78 -1.83
CA PRO A 327 -2.28 -4.08 -1.53
C PRO A 327 -3.20 -3.86 -2.73
N LEU A 328 -2.65 -3.60 -3.92
CA LEU A 328 -3.44 -3.50 -5.15
C LEU A 328 -4.19 -4.79 -5.47
N ASP A 329 -3.51 -5.94 -5.41
CA ASP A 329 -4.12 -7.26 -5.67
C ASP A 329 -5.19 -7.58 -4.63
N ILE A 330 -4.89 -7.31 -3.35
CA ILE A 330 -5.84 -7.51 -2.23
C ILE A 330 -7.08 -6.65 -2.43
N THR A 331 -6.91 -5.39 -2.84
CA THR A 331 -8.00 -4.45 -3.12
C THR A 331 -8.90 -4.95 -4.24
N GLN A 332 -8.31 -5.43 -5.34
CA GLN A 332 -9.06 -5.98 -6.47
C GLN A 332 -9.85 -7.23 -6.09
N ARG A 333 -9.21 -8.17 -5.37
CA ARG A 333 -9.88 -9.37 -4.85
C ARG A 333 -11.03 -9.01 -3.91
N PHE A 334 -10.80 -8.08 -2.99
CA PHE A 334 -11.84 -7.59 -2.09
C PHE A 334 -13.02 -7.01 -2.88
N TRP A 335 -12.76 -6.15 -3.88
CA TRP A 335 -13.82 -5.57 -4.73
C TRP A 335 -14.59 -6.62 -5.53
N MET A 336 -13.93 -7.64 -6.06
CA MET A 336 -14.63 -8.73 -6.75
C MET A 336 -15.59 -9.48 -5.81
N VAL A 337 -15.20 -9.69 -4.55
CA VAL A 337 -16.06 -10.35 -3.54
C VAL A 337 -17.16 -9.42 -3.03
N ALA A 338 -16.84 -8.14 -2.81
CA ALA A 338 -17.74 -7.16 -2.23
C ALA A 338 -18.81 -6.67 -3.23
N PHE A 339 -18.45 -6.54 -4.51
CA PHE A 339 -19.32 -5.98 -5.56
C PHE A 339 -19.78 -7.00 -6.60
N GLY A 340 -19.17 -8.18 -6.66
CA GLY A 340 -19.54 -9.23 -7.62
C GLY A 340 -20.86 -9.91 -7.26
N LYS A 341 -21.84 -9.88 -8.18
CA LYS A 341 -23.14 -10.57 -8.01
C LYS A 341 -23.06 -12.11 -8.12
N HIS A 342 -22.00 -12.66 -8.72
CA HIS A 342 -21.85 -14.10 -8.97
C HIS A 342 -20.37 -14.57 -8.95
N VAL A 343 -19.67 -14.45 -7.82
CA VAL A 343 -18.36 -15.12 -7.67
C VAL A 343 -18.41 -16.01 -6.44
N SER A 344 -18.91 -17.25 -6.60
CA SER A 344 -18.91 -18.26 -5.53
C SER A 344 -17.55 -18.95 -5.33
N ALA A 345 -16.47 -18.46 -5.95
CA ALA A 345 -15.14 -19.04 -5.83
C ALA A 345 -14.08 -17.94 -5.75
N ALA A 346 -14.04 -17.25 -4.61
CA ALA A 346 -12.87 -16.47 -4.20
C ALA A 346 -11.76 -17.36 -3.62
N THR A 347 -11.94 -18.68 -3.70
CA THR A 347 -11.05 -19.72 -3.17
C THR A 347 -10.06 -20.27 -4.19
N GLU A 348 -10.25 -20.05 -5.49
CA GLU A 348 -9.25 -20.46 -6.48
C GLU A 348 -8.22 -19.34 -6.70
N PRO A 349 -6.91 -19.63 -6.59
CA PRO A 349 -5.87 -18.65 -6.87
C PRO A 349 -5.86 -18.31 -8.36
N ARG A 350 -6.61 -17.28 -8.75
CA ARG A 350 -6.55 -16.72 -10.10
C ARG A 350 -5.25 -15.97 -10.32
N ARG A 351 -4.79 -15.96 -11.56
CA ARG A 351 -3.63 -15.17 -12.01
C ARG A 351 -3.92 -13.68 -11.90
N GLN A 352 -2.91 -12.86 -11.65
CA GLN A 352 -3.08 -11.42 -11.55
C GLN A 352 -3.68 -10.84 -12.83
N TYR A 353 -3.24 -11.33 -14.00
CA TYR A 353 -3.79 -10.93 -15.29
C TYR A 353 -5.31 -11.11 -15.39
N GLU A 354 -5.84 -12.26 -14.99
CA GLU A 354 -7.27 -12.58 -15.07
C GLU A 354 -8.09 -11.67 -14.12
N GLN A 355 -7.56 -11.41 -12.92
CA GLN A 355 -8.20 -10.54 -11.94
C GLN A 355 -8.30 -9.10 -12.45
N MET A 356 -7.23 -8.60 -13.06
CA MET A 356 -7.22 -7.28 -13.69
C MET A 356 -8.17 -7.22 -14.88
N ALA A 357 -8.20 -8.23 -15.74
CA ALA A 357 -9.12 -8.28 -16.87
C ALA A 357 -10.59 -8.26 -16.43
N MET A 358 -10.93 -8.97 -15.34
CA MET A 358 -12.30 -9.02 -14.80
C MET A 358 -12.71 -7.76 -14.04
N SER A 359 -11.76 -7.04 -13.45
CA SER A 359 -12.04 -5.80 -12.71
C SER A 359 -12.04 -4.56 -13.60
N LEU A 360 -11.43 -4.62 -14.80
CA LEU A 360 -11.38 -3.51 -15.75
C LEU A 360 -12.76 -2.86 -16.02
N PRO A 361 -13.86 -3.61 -16.20
CA PRO A 361 -15.17 -3.02 -16.45
C PRO A 361 -15.67 -2.08 -15.35
N ALA A 362 -15.21 -2.24 -14.10
CA ALA A 362 -15.61 -1.37 -12.99
C ALA A 362 -15.05 0.05 -13.11
N PHE A 363 -14.05 0.27 -13.96
CA PHE A 363 -13.44 1.58 -14.16
C PHE A 363 -14.10 2.41 -15.27
N TYR A 364 -14.97 1.81 -16.08
CA TYR A 364 -15.76 2.56 -17.04
C TYR A 364 -16.79 3.46 -16.36
N THR A 365 -17.26 4.44 -17.12
CA THR A 365 -18.30 5.37 -16.71
C THR A 365 -19.64 4.67 -16.68
N GLN A 366 -20.46 5.00 -15.67
CA GLN A 366 -21.84 4.50 -15.61
C GLN A 366 -22.59 5.05 -16.83
N GLY A 367 -23.03 4.15 -17.71
CA GLY A 367 -23.81 4.51 -18.89
C GLY A 367 -23.18 4.17 -20.24
N LEU A 368 -21.89 3.79 -20.31
CA LEU A 368 -21.32 3.31 -21.58
C LEU A 368 -21.87 1.93 -21.94
N SER A 369 -22.34 1.78 -23.18
CA SER A 369 -22.73 0.50 -23.74
C SER A 369 -21.52 -0.44 -23.87
N ILE A 370 -21.76 -1.75 -23.95
CA ILE A 370 -20.68 -2.74 -24.11
C ILE A 370 -19.81 -2.45 -25.35
N PRO A 371 -20.37 -2.10 -26.54
CA PRO A 371 -19.58 -1.66 -27.68
C PRO A 371 -18.71 -0.44 -27.39
N GLN A 372 -19.24 0.60 -26.75
CA GLN A 372 -18.48 1.80 -26.39
C GLN A 372 -17.32 1.49 -25.44
N GLN A 373 -17.53 0.58 -24.48
CA GLN A 373 -16.46 0.13 -23.57
C GLN A 373 -15.33 -0.58 -24.34
N LYS A 374 -15.63 -1.31 -25.42
CA LYS A 374 -14.59 -1.94 -26.26
C LYS A 374 -13.72 -0.90 -26.96
N VAL A 375 -14.30 0.16 -27.51
CA VAL A 375 -13.54 1.24 -28.16
C VAL A 375 -12.71 2.01 -27.15
N ALA A 376 -13.30 2.37 -26.01
CA ALA A 376 -12.58 3.02 -24.93
C ALA A 376 -11.40 2.16 -24.45
N ARG A 377 -11.57 0.85 -24.38
CA ARG A 377 -10.48 -0.09 -24.05
C ARG A 377 -9.35 -0.05 -25.06
N LEU A 378 -9.64 -0.13 -26.36
CA LEU A 378 -8.64 -0.07 -27.43
C LEU A 378 -7.86 1.25 -27.35
N PHE A 379 -8.58 2.35 -27.14
CA PHE A 379 -7.97 3.66 -26.93
C PHE A 379 -7.04 3.67 -25.71
N TRP A 380 -7.49 3.18 -24.55
CA TRP A 380 -6.67 3.13 -23.33
C TRP A 380 -5.43 2.23 -23.49
N GLN A 381 -5.57 1.11 -24.20
CA GLN A 381 -4.46 0.22 -24.57
C GLN A 381 -3.42 0.93 -25.43
N HIS A 382 -3.88 1.69 -26.44
CA HIS A 382 -3.01 2.46 -27.31
C HIS A 382 -2.27 3.55 -26.54
N LEU A 383 -2.96 4.31 -25.69
CA LEU A 383 -2.34 5.33 -24.81
C LEU A 383 -1.24 4.72 -23.94
N ALA A 384 -1.51 3.57 -23.32
CA ALA A 384 -0.56 2.89 -22.44
C ALA A 384 0.71 2.46 -23.21
N TYR A 385 0.54 1.88 -24.40
CA TYR A 385 1.66 1.48 -25.25
C TYR A 385 2.45 2.68 -25.79
N ALA A 386 1.77 3.73 -26.26
CA ALA A 386 2.41 4.96 -26.73
C ALA A 386 3.28 5.60 -25.63
N GLN A 387 2.73 5.70 -24.41
CA GLN A 387 3.45 6.21 -23.25
C GLN A 387 4.70 5.37 -22.94
N LYS A 388 4.57 4.03 -22.93
CA LYS A 388 5.68 3.11 -22.63
C LYS A 388 6.75 3.12 -23.72
N SER A 389 6.36 2.98 -24.99
CA SER A 389 7.29 2.91 -26.12
C SER A 389 8.13 4.17 -26.28
N GLN A 390 7.55 5.34 -25.99
CA GLN A 390 8.23 6.62 -26.06
C GLN A 390 8.88 7.05 -24.72
N ARG A 391 8.77 6.22 -23.67
CA ARG A 391 9.26 6.51 -22.30
C ARG A 391 8.79 7.88 -21.77
N LEU A 392 7.51 8.19 -22.00
CA LEU A 392 6.89 9.44 -21.57
C LEU A 392 6.32 9.33 -20.15
N LEU A 393 6.53 10.35 -19.32
CA LEU A 393 5.93 10.43 -17.98
C LEU A 393 4.44 10.79 -18.01
N SER A 394 4.05 11.59 -19.01
CA SER A 394 2.68 12.05 -19.22
C SER A 394 2.47 12.32 -20.71
N LEU A 395 1.24 12.18 -21.18
CA LEU A 395 0.84 12.41 -22.55
C LEU A 395 0.27 13.82 -22.71
N ALA A 396 0.73 14.55 -23.74
CA ALA A 396 0.21 15.87 -24.06
C ALA A 396 -1.24 15.79 -24.58
N PRO A 397 -2.08 16.83 -24.38
CA PRO A 397 -3.45 16.83 -24.87
C PRO A 397 -3.57 16.53 -26.36
N ASP A 398 -2.67 17.10 -27.17
CA ASP A 398 -2.65 16.92 -28.63
C ASP A 398 -2.34 15.48 -29.04
N ASP A 399 -1.41 14.82 -28.32
CA ASP A 399 -1.11 13.40 -28.54
C ASP A 399 -2.30 12.51 -28.17
N VAL A 400 -3.00 12.83 -27.08
CA VAL A 400 -4.18 12.08 -26.64
C VAL A 400 -5.32 12.21 -27.65
N GLN A 401 -5.53 13.40 -28.23
CA GLN A 401 -6.53 13.62 -29.28
C GLN A 401 -6.19 12.83 -30.54
N ARG A 402 -4.94 12.91 -31.02
CA ARG A 402 -4.47 12.15 -32.18
C ARG A 402 -4.68 10.64 -31.99
N LEU A 403 -4.31 10.10 -30.82
CA LEU A 403 -4.48 8.68 -30.52
C LEU A 403 -5.96 8.28 -30.38
N ALA A 404 -6.84 9.21 -29.99
CA ALA A 404 -8.28 8.98 -29.97
C ALA A 404 -8.84 8.85 -31.39
N ASP A 405 -8.39 9.69 -32.32
CA ASP A 405 -8.80 9.64 -33.73
C ASP A 405 -8.33 8.34 -34.40
N GLU A 406 -7.09 7.91 -34.12
CA GLU A 406 -6.56 6.62 -34.58
C GLU A 406 -7.38 5.44 -34.05
N ALA A 407 -7.80 5.49 -32.79
CA ALA A 407 -8.64 4.44 -32.19
C ALA A 407 -10.07 4.40 -32.79
N LEU A 408 -10.63 5.55 -33.15
CA LEU A 408 -11.92 5.64 -33.83
C LEU A 408 -11.84 5.09 -35.26
N ALA A 409 -10.77 5.43 -36.00
CA ALA A 409 -10.54 4.90 -37.35
C ALA A 409 -10.36 3.37 -37.34
N ALA A 410 -9.69 2.82 -36.33
CA ALA A 410 -9.56 1.37 -36.17
C ALA A 410 -10.89 0.66 -35.86
N ALA A 411 -11.92 1.40 -35.43
CA ALA A 411 -13.21 0.86 -34.97
C ALA A 411 -14.33 1.00 -36.01
N GLU A 412 -14.00 1.13 -37.31
CA GLU A 412 -14.84 1.51 -38.47
C GLU A 412 -16.15 0.72 -38.73
N ASN A 413 -16.61 -0.19 -37.87
CA ASN A 413 -17.82 -1.01 -38.06
C ASN A 413 -18.69 -1.20 -36.79
N LEU A 414 -18.90 -0.15 -35.99
CA LEU A 414 -19.73 -0.23 -34.79
C LEU A 414 -21.20 0.08 -35.07
N ASP A 415 -22.09 -0.70 -34.45
CA ASP A 415 -23.54 -0.49 -34.49
C ASP A 415 -23.98 0.83 -33.81
N GLU A 416 -23.13 1.42 -32.96
CA GLU A 416 -23.38 2.67 -32.23
C GLU A 416 -22.25 3.69 -32.48
N PRO A 417 -22.58 4.98 -32.73
CA PRO A 417 -21.57 6.01 -32.92
C PRO A 417 -20.84 6.32 -31.61
N VAL A 418 -19.51 6.22 -31.61
CA VAL A 418 -18.62 6.68 -30.53
C VAL A 418 -17.90 7.92 -31.02
N THR A 419 -17.94 9.00 -30.25
CA THR A 419 -17.26 10.25 -30.61
C THR A 419 -15.92 10.41 -29.90
N GLN A 420 -15.06 11.28 -30.43
CA GLN A 420 -13.79 11.64 -29.79
C GLN A 420 -14.02 12.22 -28.37
N GLN A 421 -15.10 12.99 -28.18
CA GLN A 421 -15.46 13.55 -26.88
C GLN A 421 -15.82 12.46 -25.86
N ASP A 422 -16.47 11.38 -26.28
CA ASP A 422 -16.78 10.25 -25.41
C ASP A 422 -15.51 9.55 -24.92
N LEU A 423 -14.52 9.38 -25.81
CA LEU A 423 -13.22 8.81 -25.46
C LEU A 423 -12.45 9.70 -24.49
N LEU A 424 -12.41 11.02 -24.71
CA LEU A 424 -11.78 11.96 -23.78
C LEU A 424 -12.51 12.01 -22.43
N ALA A 425 -13.84 11.98 -22.44
CA ALA A 425 -14.65 11.91 -21.22
C ALA A 425 -14.39 10.61 -20.44
N SER A 426 -14.11 9.49 -21.14
CA SER A 426 -13.76 8.22 -20.50
C SER A 426 -12.49 8.32 -19.66
N LEU A 427 -11.50 9.14 -20.06
CA LEU A 427 -10.28 9.38 -19.31
C LEU A 427 -10.57 10.19 -18.04
N ALA A 428 -11.28 11.31 -18.18
CA ALA A 428 -11.55 12.23 -17.08
C ALA A 428 -12.39 11.60 -15.95
N GLN A 429 -13.26 10.65 -16.29
CA GLN A 429 -14.18 10.02 -15.34
C GLN A 429 -13.68 8.66 -14.80
N SER A 430 -12.61 8.10 -15.39
CA SER A 430 -12.00 6.86 -14.94
C SER A 430 -10.94 7.15 -13.86
N PRO A 431 -10.93 6.41 -12.74
CA PRO A 431 -9.91 6.58 -11.70
C PRO A 431 -8.54 6.03 -12.09
N LEU A 432 -8.41 5.45 -13.29
CA LEU A 432 -7.13 4.98 -13.81
C LEU A 432 -6.25 6.13 -14.31
N PHE A 433 -6.82 7.32 -14.55
CA PHE A 433 -6.12 8.44 -15.13
C PHE A 433 -6.12 9.64 -14.18
N VAL A 434 -5.04 10.41 -14.24
CA VAL A 434 -4.93 11.71 -13.58
C VAL A 434 -4.58 12.73 -14.65
N GLN A 435 -5.31 13.85 -14.66
CA GLN A 435 -4.98 15.01 -15.46
C GLN A 435 -4.24 16.02 -14.58
N ASP A 436 -3.08 16.49 -15.04
CA ASP A 436 -2.31 17.52 -14.34
C ASP A 436 -2.82 18.95 -14.66
N GLY A 437 -2.22 19.96 -14.03
CA GLY A 437 -2.57 21.36 -14.25
C GLY A 437 -2.25 21.89 -15.65
N ASN A 438 -1.42 21.18 -16.44
CA ASN A 438 -1.13 21.49 -17.85
C ASN A 438 -2.09 20.78 -18.80
N GLY A 439 -3.09 20.09 -18.28
CA GLY A 439 -4.02 19.27 -19.06
C GLY A 439 -3.43 17.95 -19.57
N ARG A 440 -2.19 17.60 -19.19
CA ARG A 440 -1.55 16.34 -19.59
C ARG A 440 -2.13 15.17 -18.82
N PHE A 441 -2.17 14.02 -19.47
CA PHE A 441 -2.73 12.79 -18.89
C PHE A 441 -1.63 11.83 -18.47
N ARG A 442 -1.84 11.18 -17.31
CA ARG A 442 -1.01 10.07 -16.84
C ARG A 442 -1.87 8.96 -16.26
N PHE A 443 -1.34 7.75 -16.23
CA PHE A 443 -1.96 6.65 -15.49
C PHE A 443 -1.66 6.81 -13.99
N LEU A 444 -2.67 6.59 -13.14
CA LEU A 444 -2.50 6.62 -11.69
C LEU A 444 -1.67 5.42 -11.20
N SER A 445 -1.75 4.28 -11.88
CA SER A 445 -1.06 3.05 -11.52
C SER A 445 -0.23 2.54 -12.69
N GLY A 446 1.08 2.44 -12.48
CA GLY A 446 2.00 1.81 -13.43
C GLY A 446 1.62 0.35 -13.73
N VAL A 447 1.04 -0.39 -12.77
CA VAL A 447 0.61 -1.78 -12.99
C VAL A 447 -0.53 -1.85 -14.02
N TRP A 448 -1.51 -0.93 -13.94
CA TRP A 448 -2.61 -0.86 -14.91
C TRP A 448 -2.15 -0.40 -16.30
N ARG A 449 -1.23 0.56 -16.36
CA ARG A 449 -0.57 0.96 -17.61
C ARG A 449 0.13 -0.24 -18.25
N ASP A 450 0.92 -0.96 -17.48
CA ASP A 450 1.73 -2.08 -17.99
C ASP A 450 0.84 -3.24 -18.48
N PHE A 451 -0.27 -3.51 -17.77
CA PHE A 451 -1.31 -4.46 -18.19
C PHE A 451 -1.97 -4.07 -19.53
N LEU A 452 -2.38 -2.80 -19.69
CA LEU A 452 -3.02 -2.31 -20.91
C LEU A 452 -2.04 -2.29 -22.10
N ALA A 453 -0.79 -1.88 -21.86
CA ALA A 453 0.26 -1.90 -22.88
C ALA A 453 0.56 -3.33 -23.35
N ALA A 454 0.59 -4.31 -22.45
CA ALA A 454 0.79 -5.71 -22.81
C ALA A 454 -0.33 -6.24 -23.72
N GLN A 455 -1.59 -5.90 -23.42
CA GLN A 455 -2.72 -6.26 -24.28
C GLN A 455 -2.63 -5.63 -25.66
N TYR A 456 -2.24 -4.35 -25.74
CA TYR A 456 -2.04 -3.68 -27.02
C TYR A 456 -1.02 -4.42 -27.90
N MET A 457 0.12 -4.80 -27.32
CA MET A 457 1.20 -5.50 -28.02
C MET A 457 0.75 -6.86 -28.56
N VAL A 458 -0.07 -7.60 -27.82
CA VAL A 458 -0.60 -8.89 -28.26
C VAL A 458 -1.59 -8.70 -29.42
N VAL A 459 -2.51 -7.74 -29.31
CA VAL A 459 -3.50 -7.44 -30.35
C VAL A 459 -2.85 -7.00 -31.68
N HIS A 460 -1.71 -6.32 -31.62
CA HIS A 460 -0.99 -5.81 -32.79
C HIS A 460 0.23 -6.67 -33.16
N GLU A 461 0.38 -7.87 -32.59
CA GLU A 461 1.46 -8.82 -32.90
C GLU A 461 2.88 -8.23 -32.72
N ILE A 462 3.06 -7.31 -31.77
CA ILE A 462 4.34 -6.65 -31.50
C ILE A 462 5.19 -7.53 -30.58
N ALA A 463 6.23 -8.17 -31.13
CA ALA A 463 7.16 -8.98 -30.36
C ALA A 463 8.09 -8.12 -29.46
N PRO A 464 8.25 -8.44 -28.16
CA PRO A 464 9.10 -7.68 -27.24
C PRO A 464 10.56 -8.18 -27.17
N THR A 465 11.08 -8.88 -28.19
CA THR A 465 12.40 -9.54 -28.15
C THR A 465 13.55 -8.63 -27.69
N ASP A 466 13.58 -7.41 -28.19
CA ASP A 466 14.65 -6.44 -27.88
C ASP A 466 14.47 -5.79 -26.49
N LYS A 467 13.27 -5.94 -25.90
CA LYS A 467 12.86 -5.33 -24.64
C LYS A 467 13.02 -6.28 -23.45
N VAL A 468 13.31 -7.57 -23.69
CA VAL A 468 13.36 -8.61 -22.65
C VAL A 468 14.35 -8.29 -21.54
N ARG A 469 15.49 -7.67 -21.87
CA ARG A 469 16.56 -7.33 -20.92
C ARG A 469 16.42 -5.94 -20.30
N ASP A 470 15.43 -5.16 -20.73
CA ASP A 470 15.19 -3.82 -20.22
C ASP A 470 14.28 -3.87 -18.98
N PRO A 471 14.77 -3.53 -17.77
CA PRO A 471 13.98 -3.57 -16.55
C PRO A 471 12.71 -2.71 -16.62
N TYR A 472 12.70 -1.66 -17.45
CA TYR A 472 11.55 -0.77 -17.64
C TYR A 472 10.32 -1.49 -18.24
N TRP A 473 10.55 -2.61 -18.95
CA TRP A 473 9.51 -3.44 -19.56
C TRP A 473 9.11 -4.66 -18.73
N SER A 474 9.74 -4.88 -17.58
CA SER A 474 9.50 -6.07 -16.73
C SER A 474 8.02 -6.29 -16.39
N GLY A 475 7.29 -5.23 -16.02
CA GLY A 475 5.85 -5.28 -15.74
C GLY A 475 5.01 -5.61 -16.97
N VAL A 476 5.31 -5.01 -18.12
CA VAL A 476 4.62 -5.29 -19.40
C VAL A 476 4.86 -6.74 -19.82
N LEU A 477 6.10 -7.22 -19.74
CA LEU A 477 6.48 -8.58 -20.10
C LEU A 477 5.73 -9.61 -19.25
N ARG A 478 5.55 -9.36 -17.95
CA ARG A 478 4.78 -10.24 -17.05
C ARG A 478 3.33 -10.43 -17.52
N PHE A 479 2.67 -9.39 -18.02
CA PHE A 479 1.30 -9.50 -18.54
C PHE A 479 1.25 -9.93 -20.01
N TYR A 480 2.33 -9.74 -20.76
CA TYR A 480 2.44 -10.20 -22.14
C TYR A 480 2.48 -11.74 -22.19
N VAL A 481 3.37 -12.36 -21.40
CA VAL A 481 3.50 -13.83 -21.30
C VAL A 481 2.27 -14.53 -20.72
N ALA A 482 1.36 -13.79 -20.07
CA ALA A 482 0.08 -14.33 -19.62
C ALA A 482 -0.87 -14.64 -20.80
N GLN A 483 -0.61 -14.08 -21.98
CA GLN A 483 -1.48 -14.15 -23.16
C GLN A 483 -0.88 -14.95 -24.32
N VAL A 484 0.44 -15.10 -24.36
CA VAL A 484 1.18 -15.77 -25.45
C VAL A 484 2.08 -16.90 -24.90
N ASP A 485 2.62 -17.73 -25.79
CA ASP A 485 3.66 -18.69 -25.42
C ASP A 485 4.95 -17.96 -25.03
N ALA A 486 5.35 -18.10 -23.77
CA ALA A 486 6.55 -17.45 -23.23
C ALA A 486 7.86 -18.10 -23.70
N GLY A 487 7.82 -19.26 -24.35
CA GLY A 487 8.99 -20.05 -24.72
C GLY A 487 9.99 -19.31 -25.59
N GLU A 488 9.52 -18.49 -26.55
CA GLU A 488 10.38 -17.70 -27.43
C GLU A 488 11.20 -16.64 -26.66
N LEU A 489 10.63 -16.07 -25.59
CA LEU A 489 11.28 -15.06 -24.76
C LEU A 489 12.13 -15.69 -23.65
N ALA A 490 11.68 -16.80 -23.08
CA ALA A 490 12.31 -17.46 -21.95
C ALA A 490 13.60 -18.21 -22.34
N ASN A 491 13.58 -18.93 -23.46
CA ASN A 491 14.69 -19.79 -23.86
C ASN A 491 16.03 -19.02 -24.05
N PRO A 492 16.08 -17.86 -24.73
CA PRO A 492 17.31 -17.08 -24.85
C PRO A 492 17.86 -16.60 -23.50
N LEU A 493 16.99 -16.21 -22.56
CA LEU A 493 17.40 -15.84 -21.21
C LEU A 493 18.01 -17.05 -20.49
N LEU A 494 17.31 -18.18 -20.45
CA LEU A 494 17.78 -19.40 -19.77
C LEU A 494 19.09 -19.97 -20.35
N GLN A 495 19.42 -19.66 -21.60
CA GLN A 495 20.71 -20.01 -22.21
C GLN A 495 21.82 -19.05 -21.80
N ALA A 496 21.56 -17.74 -21.82
CA ALA A 496 22.53 -16.71 -21.43
C ALA A 496 22.91 -16.76 -19.95
N GLU A 497 22.00 -17.23 -19.08
CA GLU A 497 22.23 -17.24 -17.64
C GLU A 497 23.27 -18.26 -17.17
N VAL A 498 23.79 -19.16 -18.02
CA VAL A 498 24.89 -20.04 -17.60
C VAL A 498 26.15 -19.23 -17.23
N THR A 499 26.33 -18.04 -17.81
CA THR A 499 27.53 -17.19 -17.64
C THR A 499 27.37 -16.03 -16.64
N SER A 500 26.15 -15.63 -16.27
CA SER A 500 25.88 -14.48 -15.38
C SER A 500 25.90 -14.85 -13.90
N LEU A 501 26.77 -14.23 -13.08
CA LEU A 501 26.89 -14.52 -11.65
C LEU A 501 25.59 -14.32 -10.85
N MET A 502 24.83 -13.26 -11.14
CA MET A 502 23.61 -12.89 -10.39
C MET A 502 22.35 -13.62 -10.88
N ARG A 503 22.45 -14.30 -12.04
CA ARG A 503 21.38 -15.11 -12.61
C ARG A 503 20.06 -14.35 -12.87
N ASN A 504 20.10 -13.04 -13.14
CA ASN A 504 18.91 -12.16 -13.13
C ASN A 504 17.81 -12.58 -14.13
N GLY A 505 18.17 -13.00 -15.35
CA GLY A 505 17.20 -13.49 -16.33
C GLY A 505 16.52 -14.78 -15.89
N LEU A 506 17.17 -15.63 -15.08
CA LEU A 506 16.54 -16.84 -14.53
C LEU A 506 15.42 -16.45 -13.56
N PHE A 507 15.68 -15.46 -12.69
CA PHE A 507 14.67 -14.95 -11.77
C PHE A 507 13.55 -14.19 -12.49
N GLN A 508 13.86 -13.48 -13.56
CA GLN A 508 12.86 -12.84 -14.41
C GLN A 508 11.92 -13.88 -15.04
N VAL A 509 12.47 -14.95 -15.64
CA VAL A 509 11.68 -16.05 -16.20
C VAL A 509 10.89 -16.78 -15.12
N ALA A 510 11.48 -17.01 -13.94
CA ALA A 510 10.76 -17.59 -12.80
C ALA A 510 9.54 -16.75 -12.38
N SER A 511 9.67 -15.41 -12.41
CA SER A 511 8.56 -14.50 -12.09
C SER A 511 7.41 -14.52 -13.10
N TRP A 512 7.63 -15.06 -14.30
CA TRP A 512 6.59 -15.21 -15.33
C TRP A 512 5.74 -16.45 -15.13
N MET A 513 6.29 -17.50 -14.51
CA MET A 513 5.64 -18.82 -14.39
C MET A 513 4.25 -18.78 -13.74
N PRO A 514 3.98 -17.96 -12.70
CA PRO A 514 2.64 -17.88 -12.12
C PRO A 514 1.59 -17.31 -13.08
N GLU A 515 2.00 -16.43 -14.00
CA GLU A 515 1.10 -15.72 -14.92
C GLU A 515 1.02 -16.42 -16.29
N ALA A 516 2.07 -17.10 -16.71
CA ALA A 516 2.15 -17.71 -18.03
C ALA A 516 1.14 -18.85 -18.21
N ALA A 517 0.44 -18.90 -19.34
CA ALA A 517 -0.63 -19.86 -19.58
C ALA A 517 -0.17 -21.19 -20.18
N ASP A 518 0.99 -21.21 -20.81
CA ASP A 518 1.54 -22.34 -21.53
C ASP A 518 2.14 -23.42 -20.60
N ALA A 519 2.47 -24.59 -21.15
CA ALA A 519 3.14 -25.68 -20.43
C ALA A 519 4.48 -26.04 -21.09
N GLY A 520 5.23 -25.04 -21.58
CA GLY A 520 6.45 -25.24 -22.37
C GLY A 520 7.64 -25.84 -21.60
N GLU A 521 8.62 -26.36 -22.35
CA GLU A 521 9.84 -26.98 -21.80
C GLU A 521 10.68 -26.02 -20.94
N TRP A 522 10.60 -24.72 -21.23
CA TRP A 522 11.31 -23.67 -20.49
C TRP A 522 10.94 -23.65 -19.00
N ARG A 523 9.72 -24.06 -18.63
CA ARG A 523 9.28 -24.19 -17.22
C ARG A 523 10.11 -25.23 -16.49
N ARG A 524 10.18 -26.44 -17.05
CA ARG A 524 10.99 -27.54 -16.51
C ARG A 524 12.46 -27.14 -16.39
N ARG A 525 13.01 -26.49 -17.42
CA ARG A 525 14.40 -26.01 -17.40
C ARG A 525 14.63 -24.97 -16.30
N THR A 526 13.69 -24.03 -16.11
CA THR A 526 13.75 -23.02 -15.04
C THR A 526 13.80 -23.67 -13.66
N LEU A 527 12.93 -24.65 -13.39
CA LEU A 527 12.92 -25.39 -12.11
C LEU A 527 14.24 -26.12 -11.86
N ILE A 528 14.81 -26.77 -12.89
CA ILE A 528 16.10 -27.46 -12.78
C ILE A 528 17.20 -26.47 -12.40
N LEU A 529 17.28 -25.33 -13.08
CA LEU A 529 18.30 -24.31 -12.83
C LEU A 529 18.17 -23.68 -11.43
N LEU A 530 16.95 -23.35 -11.00
CA LEU A 530 16.69 -22.86 -9.64
C LEU A 530 17.06 -23.90 -8.58
N GLY A 531 16.68 -25.17 -8.80
CA GLY A 531 17.00 -26.26 -7.88
C GLY A 531 18.49 -26.57 -7.81
N GLN A 532 19.23 -26.42 -8.91
CA GLN A 532 20.70 -26.50 -8.92
C GLN A 532 21.30 -25.34 -8.12
N LEU A 533 20.84 -24.11 -8.38
CA LEU A 533 21.34 -22.91 -7.72
C LEU A 533 21.15 -22.99 -6.20
N ALA A 534 19.98 -23.40 -5.73
CA ALA A 534 19.66 -23.51 -4.30
C ALA A 534 20.53 -24.54 -3.55
N ARG A 535 21.00 -25.59 -4.24
CA ARG A 535 21.76 -26.70 -3.62
C ARG A 535 23.28 -26.54 -3.71
N GLN A 536 23.80 -25.94 -4.78
CA GLN A 536 25.23 -25.87 -5.00
C GLN A 536 25.92 -24.95 -3.98
N ARG A 537 26.91 -25.50 -3.26
CA ARG A 537 27.71 -24.77 -2.26
C ARG A 537 28.62 -23.70 -2.84
N THR A 538 28.81 -23.69 -4.16
CA THR A 538 29.59 -22.67 -4.89
C THR A 538 28.92 -21.30 -4.86
N PHE A 539 27.59 -21.25 -4.71
CA PHE A 539 26.84 -20.00 -4.64
C PHE A 539 26.69 -19.52 -3.19
N THR A 540 26.59 -18.19 -3.04
CA THR A 540 26.39 -17.56 -1.75
C THR A 540 25.08 -18.04 -1.11
N ARG A 541 25.02 -18.06 0.23
CA ARG A 541 23.79 -18.39 0.98
C ARG A 541 22.60 -17.54 0.52
N LEU A 542 22.86 -16.27 0.26
CA LEU A 542 21.87 -15.30 -0.20
C LEU A 542 21.26 -15.70 -1.56
N LEU A 543 22.11 -16.05 -2.56
CA LEU A 543 21.62 -16.47 -3.88
C LEU A 543 20.85 -17.80 -3.79
N ARG A 544 21.31 -18.73 -2.94
CA ARG A 544 20.65 -20.02 -2.68
C ARG A 544 19.25 -19.83 -2.08
N GLN A 545 19.10 -18.92 -1.12
CA GLN A 545 17.80 -18.54 -0.55
C GLN A 545 16.89 -17.90 -1.60
N ARG A 546 17.43 -16.99 -2.42
CA ARG A 546 16.70 -16.37 -3.53
C ARG A 546 16.12 -17.42 -4.47
N ALA A 547 16.93 -18.41 -4.87
CA ALA A 547 16.47 -19.49 -5.73
C ALA A 547 15.42 -20.38 -5.09
N ALA A 548 15.54 -20.69 -3.80
CA ALA A 548 14.50 -21.45 -3.09
C ALA A 548 13.18 -20.67 -3.03
N ALA A 549 13.22 -19.37 -2.70
CA ALA A 549 12.03 -18.51 -2.68
C ALA A 549 11.39 -18.37 -4.07
N ALA A 550 12.21 -18.18 -5.11
CA ALA A 550 11.72 -18.09 -6.49
C ALA A 550 11.10 -19.41 -6.97
N LEU A 551 11.71 -20.56 -6.64
CA LEU A 551 11.19 -21.88 -7.02
C LEU A 551 9.80 -22.12 -6.42
N VAL A 552 9.62 -21.73 -5.17
CA VAL A 552 8.35 -21.82 -4.45
C VAL A 552 7.27 -20.93 -5.07
N GLN A 553 7.63 -19.72 -5.49
CA GLN A 553 6.69 -18.82 -6.16
C GLN A 553 6.18 -19.33 -7.50
N THR A 554 6.92 -20.20 -8.20
CA THR A 554 6.48 -20.78 -9.49
C THR A 554 5.16 -21.56 -9.38
N ALA A 555 4.81 -22.03 -8.16
CA ALA A 555 3.62 -22.84 -7.89
C ALA A 555 3.53 -24.14 -8.71
N GLU A 556 4.67 -24.66 -9.19
CA GLU A 556 4.74 -25.91 -9.95
C GLU A 556 4.68 -27.15 -9.04
N SER A 557 4.05 -28.22 -9.52
CA SER A 557 3.82 -29.46 -8.75
C SER A 557 5.11 -30.14 -8.25
N GLY A 558 6.22 -30.00 -8.97
CA GLY A 558 7.53 -30.54 -8.57
C GLY A 558 8.17 -29.85 -7.35
N THR A 559 7.63 -28.71 -6.92
CA THR A 559 8.22 -27.88 -5.87
C THR A 559 8.19 -28.57 -4.51
N MET A 560 7.09 -29.22 -4.14
CA MET A 560 6.96 -29.92 -2.85
C MET A 560 8.03 -31.02 -2.71
N ALA A 561 8.27 -31.79 -3.78
CA ALA A 561 9.30 -32.83 -3.78
C ALA A 561 10.70 -32.23 -3.58
N PHE A 562 10.99 -31.10 -4.23
CA PHE A 562 12.26 -30.39 -4.04
C PHE A 562 12.41 -29.87 -2.59
N VAL A 563 11.36 -29.29 -2.01
CA VAL A 563 11.38 -28.81 -0.62
C VAL A 563 11.63 -29.95 0.36
N LYS A 564 10.95 -31.10 0.20
CA LYS A 564 11.21 -32.31 1.01
C LYS A 564 12.68 -32.75 0.94
N GLN A 565 13.30 -32.71 -0.25
CA GLN A 565 14.73 -33.01 -0.40
C GLN A 565 15.68 -32.02 0.30
N LEU A 566 15.26 -30.76 0.53
CA LEU A 566 16.04 -29.79 1.30
C LEU A 566 15.94 -30.08 2.80
N LEU A 567 14.76 -30.49 3.26
CA LEU A 567 14.44 -30.79 4.66
C LEU A 567 15.17 -32.04 5.18
N GLU A 568 15.40 -33.05 4.34
CA GLU A 568 16.13 -34.28 4.70
C GLU A 568 17.64 -34.08 4.90
N ARG A 569 18.18 -32.88 4.67
CA ARG A 569 19.63 -32.63 4.67
C ARG A 569 20.18 -32.39 6.08
N SER A 570 21.40 -32.87 6.31
CA SER A 570 22.12 -32.63 7.57
C SER A 570 22.50 -31.16 7.80
N ASP A 571 22.62 -30.37 6.72
CA ASP A 571 22.94 -28.94 6.77
C ASP A 571 21.75 -28.12 7.31
N PRO A 572 21.85 -27.50 8.51
CA PRO A 572 20.77 -26.70 9.09
C PRO A 572 20.31 -25.55 8.19
N PHE A 573 21.20 -24.97 7.39
CA PHE A 573 20.85 -23.92 6.44
C PHE A 573 19.87 -24.41 5.37
N LEU A 574 20.07 -25.63 4.86
CA LEU A 574 19.18 -26.23 3.87
C LEU A 574 17.83 -26.59 4.47
N ARG A 575 17.81 -27.15 5.70
CA ARG A 575 16.55 -27.40 6.41
C ARG A 575 15.78 -26.12 6.66
N ARG A 576 16.44 -25.07 7.16
CA ARG A 576 15.82 -23.75 7.35
C ARG A 576 15.24 -23.19 6.05
N THR A 577 15.99 -23.29 4.95
CA THR A 577 15.52 -22.85 3.63
C THR A 577 14.30 -23.66 3.17
N GLY A 578 14.27 -24.96 3.43
CA GLY A 578 13.10 -25.81 3.19
C GLY A 578 11.89 -25.41 4.04
N VAL A 579 12.09 -25.09 5.32
CA VAL A 579 11.02 -24.64 6.23
C VAL A 579 10.43 -23.29 5.77
N VAL A 580 11.27 -22.35 5.35
CA VAL A 580 10.82 -21.08 4.73
C VAL A 580 10.00 -21.36 3.46
N ALA A 581 10.44 -22.30 2.63
CA ALA A 581 9.71 -22.68 1.42
C ALA A 581 8.34 -23.32 1.70
N LEU A 582 8.22 -24.10 2.78
CA LEU A 582 6.96 -24.71 3.20
C LEU A 582 5.88 -23.67 3.52
N SER A 583 6.24 -22.50 4.06
CA SER A 583 5.25 -21.49 4.45
C SER A 583 4.40 -20.98 3.28
N TYR A 584 4.95 -20.96 2.06
CA TYR A 584 4.19 -20.60 0.86
C TYR A 584 3.41 -21.79 0.30
N LEU A 585 3.96 -23.00 0.35
CA LEU A 585 3.25 -24.21 -0.09
C LEU A 585 2.02 -24.51 0.78
N GLY A 586 2.06 -24.13 2.06
CA GLY A 586 0.92 -24.28 2.96
C GLY A 586 -0.26 -23.37 2.62
N LEU A 587 -0.12 -22.42 1.68
CA LEU A 587 -1.23 -21.61 1.19
C LEU A 587 -2.20 -22.43 0.31
N THR A 588 -1.71 -23.49 -0.34
CA THR A 588 -2.54 -24.41 -1.13
C THR A 588 -2.90 -25.66 -0.34
N GLU A 589 -1.97 -26.20 0.46
CA GLU A 589 -2.15 -27.47 1.18
C GLU A 589 -1.81 -27.34 2.68
N PRO A 590 -2.57 -26.54 3.45
CA PRO A 590 -2.21 -26.20 4.83
C PRO A 590 -2.11 -27.43 5.75
N GLY A 591 -2.96 -28.43 5.55
CA GLY A 591 -3.00 -29.61 6.42
C GLY A 591 -1.75 -30.50 6.34
N GLU A 592 -1.21 -30.75 5.13
CA GLU A 592 0.05 -31.51 4.97
C GLU A 592 1.23 -30.69 5.48
N VAL A 593 1.26 -29.40 5.13
CA VAL A 593 2.37 -28.52 5.48
C VAL A 593 2.48 -28.29 6.98
N VAL A 594 1.37 -28.08 7.70
CA VAL A 594 1.41 -27.90 9.16
C VAL A 594 1.98 -29.13 9.85
N LYS A 595 1.58 -30.34 9.45
CA LYS A 595 2.14 -31.59 10.00
C LYS A 595 3.65 -31.70 9.78
N LEU A 596 4.14 -31.25 8.63
CA LEU A 596 5.56 -31.24 8.33
C LEU A 596 6.30 -30.16 9.14
N LEU A 597 5.70 -28.98 9.32
CA LEU A 597 6.28 -27.91 10.14
C LEU A 597 6.37 -28.31 11.62
N GLU A 598 5.39 -29.06 12.16
CA GLU A 598 5.41 -29.59 13.52
C GLU A 598 6.67 -30.42 13.79
N THR A 599 7.15 -31.23 12.83
CA THR A 599 8.37 -32.03 13.01
C THR A 599 9.63 -31.17 13.19
N PHE A 600 9.62 -29.94 12.66
CA PHE A 600 10.74 -29.01 12.77
C PHE A 600 10.70 -28.14 14.03
N LEU A 601 9.63 -28.21 14.83
CA LEU A 601 9.59 -27.60 16.16
C LEU A 601 10.54 -28.30 17.14
N GLU A 602 10.94 -29.54 16.86
CA GLU A 602 11.88 -30.34 17.66
C GLU A 602 13.27 -30.46 17.01
N ASP A 603 13.56 -29.67 15.95
CA ASP A 603 14.85 -29.74 15.26
C ASP A 603 16.02 -29.42 16.21
N GLY A 604 17.16 -30.08 16.03
CA GLY A 604 18.36 -29.84 16.85
C GLY A 604 18.92 -28.42 16.73
N ASP A 605 18.65 -27.72 15.63
CA ASP A 605 19.07 -26.33 15.41
C ASP A 605 17.98 -25.32 15.82
N GLY A 606 18.33 -24.39 16.71
CA GLY A 606 17.38 -23.41 17.24
C GLY A 606 16.83 -22.43 16.20
N LEU A 607 17.59 -22.10 15.15
CA LEU A 607 17.10 -21.23 14.08
C LEU A 607 16.10 -21.96 13.19
N VAL A 608 16.27 -23.27 12.98
CA VAL A 608 15.28 -24.09 12.27
C VAL A 608 13.97 -24.13 13.06
N ARG A 609 14.02 -24.36 14.38
CA ARG A 609 12.83 -24.32 15.25
C ARG A 609 12.08 -23.00 15.17
N GLN A 610 12.79 -21.87 15.34
CA GLN A 610 12.21 -20.53 15.24
C GLN A 610 11.60 -20.26 13.86
N THR A 611 12.25 -20.74 12.79
CA THR A 611 11.72 -20.60 11.43
C THR A 611 10.44 -21.41 11.24
N ALA A 612 10.33 -22.61 11.85
CA ALA A 612 9.11 -23.41 11.82
C ALA A 612 7.96 -22.70 12.54
N VAL A 613 8.23 -22.06 13.68
CA VAL A 613 7.25 -21.22 14.40
C VAL A 613 6.80 -20.04 13.52
N ALA A 614 7.72 -19.33 12.88
CA ALA A 614 7.39 -18.23 11.97
C ALA A 614 6.57 -18.71 10.77
N ALA A 615 6.89 -19.88 10.21
CA ALA A 615 6.14 -20.50 9.11
C ALA A 615 4.72 -20.88 9.51
N LEU A 616 4.51 -21.47 10.69
CA LEU A 616 3.18 -21.78 11.21
C LEU A 616 2.34 -20.51 11.38
N ALA A 617 2.93 -19.46 11.95
CA ALA A 617 2.22 -18.19 12.12
C ALA A 617 1.88 -17.51 10.79
N TRP A 618 2.78 -17.57 9.80
CA TRP A 618 2.60 -17.02 8.46
C TRP A 618 1.38 -17.60 7.75
N LEU A 619 1.11 -18.90 7.93
CA LEU A 619 -0.03 -19.56 7.32
C LEU A 619 -1.36 -18.96 7.80
N ALA A 620 -1.42 -18.47 9.04
CA ALA A 620 -2.61 -17.86 9.64
C ALA A 620 -3.88 -18.70 9.42
N THR A 621 -3.76 -20.03 9.55
CA THR A 621 -4.87 -20.97 9.41
C THR A 621 -5.27 -21.57 10.77
N PRO A 622 -6.53 -21.96 10.96
CA PRO A 622 -6.96 -22.60 12.21
C PRO A 622 -6.17 -23.87 12.58
N VAL A 623 -5.66 -24.59 11.57
CA VAL A 623 -4.86 -25.81 11.78
C VAL A 623 -3.48 -25.49 12.36
N ALA A 624 -2.91 -24.31 12.05
CA ALA A 624 -1.60 -23.88 12.55
C ALA A 624 -1.65 -23.25 13.96
N GLU A 625 -2.84 -22.90 14.44
CA GLU A 625 -3.03 -22.21 15.73
C GLU A 625 -2.55 -23.05 16.91
N LYS A 626 -2.97 -24.32 17.00
CA LYS A 626 -2.59 -25.20 18.11
C LYS A 626 -1.07 -25.41 18.20
N PRO A 627 -0.35 -25.74 17.10
CA PRO A 627 1.11 -25.79 17.12
C PRO A 627 1.78 -24.46 17.50
N LEU A 628 1.23 -23.33 17.07
CA LEU A 628 1.76 -22.02 17.40
C LEU A 628 1.59 -21.69 18.90
N LEU A 629 0.45 -22.03 19.49
CA LEU A 629 0.22 -21.90 20.94
C LEU A 629 1.13 -22.84 21.74
N ALA A 630 1.35 -24.07 21.27
CA ALA A 630 2.31 -24.99 21.89
C ALA A 630 3.74 -24.41 21.86
N ALA A 631 4.15 -23.79 20.75
CA ALA A 631 5.45 -23.11 20.66
C ALA A 631 5.56 -21.90 21.60
N LEU A 632 4.46 -21.18 21.85
CA LEU A 632 4.43 -20.08 22.83
C LEU A 632 4.62 -20.59 24.26
N ILE A 633 3.87 -21.63 24.64
CA ILE A 633 3.74 -22.10 26.03
C ILE A 633 4.86 -23.09 26.43
N GLN A 634 5.17 -24.03 25.55
CA GLN A 634 6.07 -25.17 25.83
C GLN A 634 7.43 -25.05 25.13
N GLY A 635 7.59 -24.07 24.24
CA GLY A 635 8.83 -23.84 23.53
C GLY A 635 9.98 -23.40 24.44
N ASP A 636 11.20 -23.46 23.90
CA ASP A 636 12.33 -22.75 24.51
C ASP A 636 12.14 -21.22 24.42
N GLU A 637 12.98 -20.46 25.12
CA GLU A 637 12.86 -19.00 25.17
C GLU A 637 12.83 -18.34 23.77
N GLY A 638 13.60 -18.87 22.82
CA GLY A 638 13.64 -18.38 21.44
C GLY A 638 12.35 -18.66 20.68
N MET A 639 11.78 -19.87 20.84
CA MET A 639 10.50 -20.25 20.25
C MET A 639 9.35 -19.45 20.84
N SER A 640 9.28 -19.32 22.18
CA SER A 640 8.22 -18.55 22.85
C SER A 640 8.23 -17.09 22.38
N GLN A 641 9.39 -16.46 22.35
CA GLN A 641 9.52 -15.07 21.87
C GLN A 641 9.14 -14.94 20.39
N THR A 642 9.54 -15.89 19.55
CA THR A 642 9.20 -15.87 18.12
C THR A 642 7.70 -16.03 17.93
N ALA A 643 7.08 -16.99 18.62
CA ALA A 643 5.64 -17.23 18.60
C ALA A 643 4.88 -15.97 19.02
N ALA A 644 5.29 -15.32 20.12
CA ALA A 644 4.65 -14.11 20.60
C ALA A 644 4.75 -12.94 19.61
N LYS A 645 5.94 -12.70 19.03
CA LYS A 645 6.13 -11.64 18.02
C LYS A 645 5.32 -11.91 16.75
N CYS A 646 5.20 -13.17 16.34
CA CYS A 646 4.38 -13.55 15.21
C CYS A 646 2.88 -13.41 15.49
N LEU A 647 2.40 -13.84 16.67
CA LEU A 647 1.01 -13.69 17.10
C LEU A 647 0.57 -12.23 17.11
N ALA A 648 1.44 -11.30 17.53
CA ALA A 648 1.17 -9.87 17.47
C ALA A 648 0.78 -9.39 16.06
N LEU A 649 1.27 -10.06 15.02
CA LEU A 649 1.06 -9.70 13.63
C LEU A 649 -0.08 -10.50 12.97
N ASN A 650 -0.69 -11.45 13.68
CA ASN A 650 -1.78 -12.32 13.20
C ASN A 650 -3.18 -11.74 13.40
N GLY A 651 -3.31 -10.42 13.45
CA GLY A 651 -4.61 -9.75 13.56
C GLY A 651 -5.17 -9.76 14.97
N LYS A 652 -6.49 -9.57 15.08
CA LYS A 652 -7.15 -9.40 16.38
C LYS A 652 -6.99 -10.61 17.31
N GLU A 653 -7.15 -11.82 16.80
CA GLU A 653 -7.09 -13.05 17.59
C GLU A 653 -5.71 -13.24 18.25
N GLY A 654 -4.64 -13.01 17.48
CA GLY A 654 -3.28 -13.06 18.02
C GLY A 654 -3.00 -12.03 19.12
N VAL A 655 -3.60 -10.84 19.02
CA VAL A 655 -3.51 -9.83 20.10
C VAL A 655 -4.22 -10.29 21.37
N GLU A 656 -5.40 -10.90 21.27
CA GLU A 656 -6.12 -11.42 22.44
C GLU A 656 -5.35 -12.57 23.11
N ILE A 657 -4.76 -13.48 22.32
CA ILE A 657 -3.88 -14.54 22.85
C ILE A 657 -2.71 -13.94 23.65
N LEU A 658 -2.09 -12.86 23.15
CA LEU A 658 -1.01 -12.19 23.86
C LEU A 658 -1.48 -11.51 25.16
N ARG A 659 -2.73 -11.04 25.22
CA ARG A 659 -3.30 -10.46 26.45
C ARG A 659 -3.50 -11.54 27.51
N GLU A 660 -4.00 -12.70 27.12
CA GLU A 660 -4.12 -13.86 28.02
C GLU A 660 -2.74 -14.34 28.48
N ALA A 661 -1.76 -14.39 27.57
CA ALA A 661 -0.40 -14.81 27.88
C ALA A 661 0.36 -13.86 28.85
N LEU A 662 -0.07 -12.60 29.01
CA LEU A 662 0.46 -11.72 30.04
C LEU A 662 0.04 -12.13 31.47
N GLU A 663 -0.98 -12.96 31.60
CA GLU A 663 -1.52 -13.43 32.88
C GLU A 663 -1.18 -14.91 33.15
N ASP A 664 -0.36 -15.53 32.28
CA ASP A 664 0.03 -16.93 32.37
C ASP A 664 0.87 -17.24 33.63
N GLU A 665 0.78 -18.47 34.14
CA GLU A 665 1.54 -18.90 35.32
C GLU A 665 3.05 -18.88 35.08
N SER A 666 3.49 -19.18 33.86
CA SER A 666 4.89 -19.22 33.46
C SER A 666 5.47 -17.82 33.23
N ALA A 667 6.50 -17.47 33.99
CA ALA A 667 7.25 -16.22 33.80
C ALA A 667 7.85 -16.10 32.38
N GLN A 668 8.22 -17.23 31.76
CA GLN A 668 8.72 -17.23 30.37
C GLN A 668 7.62 -16.80 29.38
N VAL A 669 6.39 -17.31 29.54
CA VAL A 669 5.26 -16.97 28.67
C VAL A 669 4.88 -15.50 28.82
N ARG A 670 4.81 -14.99 30.07
CA ARG A 670 4.58 -13.57 30.32
C ARG A 670 5.65 -12.67 29.68
N ARG A 671 6.93 -13.05 29.79
CA ARG A 671 8.04 -12.33 29.13
C ARG A 671 7.94 -12.35 27.61
N ALA A 672 7.62 -13.50 27.02
CA ALA A 672 7.40 -13.63 25.59
C ALA A 672 6.23 -12.75 25.12
N ALA A 673 5.12 -12.75 25.86
CA ALA A 673 3.96 -11.92 25.55
C ALA A 673 4.31 -10.43 25.53
N MET A 674 5.11 -9.95 26.50
CA MET A 674 5.62 -8.57 26.51
C MET A 674 6.45 -8.25 25.25
N GLU A 675 7.35 -9.14 24.83
CA GLU A 675 8.12 -9.00 23.59
C GLU A 675 7.22 -8.96 22.34
N GLY A 676 6.15 -9.75 22.30
CA GLY A 676 5.16 -9.70 21.23
C GLY A 676 4.42 -8.36 21.17
N LEU A 677 3.95 -7.87 22.31
CA LEU A 677 3.21 -6.61 22.39
C LEU A 677 4.06 -5.38 22.01
N LEU A 678 5.37 -5.43 22.25
CA LEU A 678 6.32 -4.40 21.79
C LEU A 678 6.35 -4.23 20.26
N VAL A 679 5.92 -5.24 19.50
CA VAL A 679 5.81 -5.15 18.03
C VAL A 679 4.67 -4.21 17.62
N LEU A 680 3.56 -4.19 18.37
CA LEU A 680 2.35 -3.44 18.03
C LEU A 680 2.56 -1.92 18.14
N ALA A 681 3.34 -1.46 19.13
CA ALA A 681 3.59 -0.05 19.42
C ALA A 681 2.30 0.79 19.59
N GLU A 682 1.26 0.21 20.22
CA GLU A 682 -0.02 0.88 20.44
C GLU A 682 -0.14 1.54 21.82
N PRO A 683 -0.95 2.61 21.97
CA PRO A 683 -1.07 3.32 23.24
C PRO A 683 -1.54 2.45 24.43
N TRP A 684 -2.34 1.42 24.17
CA TRP A 684 -2.80 0.53 25.24
C TRP A 684 -1.71 -0.43 25.73
N VAL A 685 -0.70 -0.73 24.89
CA VAL A 685 0.43 -1.61 25.25
C VAL A 685 1.21 -0.99 26.40
N GLU A 686 1.45 0.33 26.36
CA GLU A 686 2.14 1.02 27.47
C GLU A 686 1.37 0.85 28.79
N LYS A 687 0.04 0.96 28.76
CA LYS A 687 -0.79 0.76 29.97
C LYS A 687 -0.73 -0.68 30.47
N ALA A 688 -0.77 -1.66 29.56
CA ALA A 688 -0.67 -3.07 29.91
C ALA A 688 0.70 -3.40 30.55
N LEU A 689 1.80 -2.96 29.93
CA LEU A 689 3.15 -3.17 30.45
C LEU A 689 3.38 -2.45 31.79
N ALA A 690 2.85 -1.23 31.97
CA ALA A 690 2.90 -0.50 33.25
C ALA A 690 2.10 -1.20 34.37
N GLN A 691 1.06 -1.96 34.01
CA GLN A 691 0.36 -2.79 34.98
C GLN A 691 1.21 -3.98 35.42
N VAL A 692 1.87 -4.67 34.48
CA VAL A 692 2.78 -5.79 34.76
C VAL A 692 3.96 -5.33 35.63
N GLU A 693 4.61 -4.22 35.28
CA GLU A 693 5.70 -3.60 36.04
C GLU A 693 5.34 -3.41 37.53
N ARG A 694 4.09 -3.03 37.82
CA ARG A 694 3.65 -2.71 39.18
C ARG A 694 3.11 -3.91 39.96
N LYS A 695 2.47 -4.87 39.29
CA LYS A 695 1.63 -5.88 39.94
C LYS A 695 2.15 -7.31 39.81
N ASP A 696 3.07 -7.59 38.89
CA ASP A 696 3.56 -8.97 38.72
C ASP A 696 4.29 -9.45 39.98
N ALA A 697 4.06 -10.70 40.36
CA ALA A 697 4.69 -11.30 41.54
C ALA A 697 6.20 -11.55 41.31
N ASP A 698 6.59 -11.87 40.07
CA ASP A 698 7.96 -12.19 39.70
C ASP A 698 8.78 -10.93 39.40
N TRP A 699 9.95 -10.83 40.02
CA TRP A 699 10.84 -9.68 39.86
C TRP A 699 11.47 -9.61 38.46
N GLU A 700 11.74 -10.76 37.81
CA GLU A 700 12.31 -10.80 36.46
C GLU A 700 11.31 -10.28 35.44
N VAL A 701 10.02 -10.61 35.65
CA VAL A 701 8.92 -10.14 34.80
C VAL A 701 8.71 -8.64 34.97
N ARG A 702 8.77 -8.11 36.20
CA ARG A 702 8.75 -6.65 36.44
C ARG A 702 9.93 -5.93 35.79
N ALA A 703 11.13 -6.50 35.84
CA ALA A 703 12.32 -5.95 35.20
C ALA A 703 12.17 -5.94 33.67
N ALA A 704 11.66 -7.03 33.08
CA ALA A 704 11.38 -7.11 31.65
C ALA A 704 10.30 -6.09 31.21
N ALA A 705 9.25 -5.88 32.02
CA ALA A 705 8.24 -4.85 31.75
C ALA A 705 8.85 -3.44 31.79
N THR A 706 9.76 -3.19 32.73
CA THR A 706 10.50 -1.92 32.83
C THR A 706 11.35 -1.67 31.58
N ASP A 707 12.10 -2.68 31.13
CA ASP A 707 12.89 -2.60 29.89
C ASP A 707 12.00 -2.37 28.66
N ALA A 708 10.91 -3.13 28.55
CA ALA A 708 9.93 -2.99 27.48
C ALA A 708 9.34 -1.56 27.43
N LEU A 709 8.97 -0.99 28.56
CA LEU A 709 8.50 0.40 28.66
C LEU A 709 9.59 1.39 28.26
N ASN A 710 10.83 1.18 28.67
CA ASN A 710 11.96 2.02 28.28
C ASN A 710 12.20 1.97 26.77
N ARG A 711 12.10 0.79 26.14
CA ARG A 711 12.21 0.60 24.68
C ARG A 711 11.04 1.23 23.93
N LEU A 712 9.82 1.12 24.45
CA LEU A 712 8.64 1.77 23.87
C LEU A 712 8.76 3.29 23.94
N ARG A 713 9.22 3.81 25.09
CA ARG A 713 9.50 5.24 25.29
C ARG A 713 10.70 5.74 24.50
N SER A 714 11.75 4.95 24.30
CA SER A 714 12.91 5.35 23.50
C SER A 714 12.56 5.37 22.00
N ARG A 715 11.71 4.46 21.53
CA ARG A 715 11.12 4.54 20.18
C ARG A 715 10.26 5.79 20.00
N SER A 716 9.53 6.21 21.04
CA SER A 716 8.74 7.45 21.05
C SER A 716 9.60 8.71 21.18
N LYS A 717 10.68 8.66 21.97
CA LYS A 717 11.68 9.74 22.13
C LYS A 717 12.62 9.72 20.93
N ALA A 718 12.17 10.32 19.83
CA ALA A 718 12.91 10.58 18.60
C ALA A 718 14.43 10.72 18.83
N HIS A 719 15.19 9.67 18.53
CA HIS A 719 16.56 9.87 18.08
C HIS A 719 16.46 10.33 16.63
N PRO A 720 17.05 11.49 16.26
CA PRO A 720 17.07 11.90 14.87
C PRO A 720 17.68 10.76 14.05
N TRP A 721 16.98 10.36 12.98
CA TRP A 721 17.53 9.47 11.97
C TRP A 721 18.74 10.18 11.37
N ARG A 722 19.93 9.86 11.88
CA ARG A 722 21.17 10.37 11.33
C ARG A 722 21.67 9.35 10.30
N PRO A 723 22.02 9.79 9.09
CA PRO A 723 22.56 8.93 8.05
C PRO A 723 23.85 8.22 8.47
#